data_AF-A0A4Q2VZY2-F1
#
_entry.id   AF-A0A4Q2VZY2-F1
#
_cell.length_a   1.000
_cell.length_b   1.000
_cell.length_c   1.000
_cell.angle_alpha   90.00
_cell.angle_beta   90.00
_cell.angle_gamma   90.00
#
_symmetry.space_group_name_H-M   'P 1'
#
loop_
_entity.id
_entity.type
_entity.pdbx_description
1 polymer ?
#
loop_
_entity_poly.entity_id
_entity_poly.type
_entity_poly.pdbx_seq_one_letter_code
_entity_poly.pdbx_strand_id
1 'polypeptide(L)'
;MRIARWLLGGGREHVGLVLGNDASGKTTFLYRLKFNEAMQALPTIGFNVETIDCPDGEKVTLWDVGGCDAIRPLIRHYMAQDRFLVFIQSCTDADPDRVEFSLEYLRMGMNMMLEYEAKHMFIIFNKQDLLSEEERPKVVKELKAKIEAEIKPYADKLDIKILDNSGLSALWGCQVHNVMDEIRKTLKPKNAGKDTKAEIEQREKGPSEEELRNRIRTANAESADAKTFWESFLDGTLEGWDHFTHLRAGFFVMHDCFGKGLGLLECADEFMKHLNRLREGNPERTMTIFWLHQIQVAAIGYQAKAHLDKFPSREDYADIVFSAPHLMNSGLWRSYYSKNLLFSQLARDHYSLPDFKPLPTIKQATSAPLREKAVNDVDRLPRFAFSVVQKTLSSKLRRGGVVKQALEALQSSTMRLRASDSSVPPYSETQAYFWIQIIHAYTRSLEVESSESQFTTYEAFKSLFDIKGDEWREHYSQSTWESIAARMTFVNPDKKPLPNIFGLPSQARKDLARSQMINSMNHRSTNTDLPPPDDLDFLAALLVDEAKLIPESELNVASHASLIRFLFNRLTEKTKSTATSTKRGDASLASSTALEIAKWTGLTQAMFWVQQIQIALAGRKDMGFEEFIKGNSGLAFEDLPFVYYSPQLWGSVEARDGYVMPDRRGLSSIVPERAK
;
A
#
# COMPACT_ATOMS: atom_id res chain seq x y z
N MET A 1 -5.45 -39.33 8.22
CA MET A 1 -5.36 -38.10 9.05
C MET A 1 -4.19 -37.20 8.60
N ARG A 2 -4.29 -36.52 7.43
CA ARG A 2 -3.25 -35.60 6.91
C ARG A 2 -3.73 -34.14 6.73
N ILE A 3 -5.01 -33.86 6.96
CA ILE A 3 -5.63 -32.53 6.78
C ILE A 3 -5.53 -31.67 8.07
N ALA A 4 -5.47 -32.29 9.25
CA ALA A 4 -5.34 -31.58 10.52
C ALA A 4 -3.97 -30.87 10.71
N ARG A 5 -2.91 -31.32 10.01
CA ARG A 5 -1.59 -30.66 10.07
C ARG A 5 -1.52 -29.38 9.23
N TRP A 6 -2.39 -29.24 8.22
CA TRP A 6 -2.48 -28.06 7.36
C TRP A 6 -3.43 -27.00 7.93
N LEU A 7 -4.50 -27.41 8.61
CA LEU A 7 -5.48 -26.48 9.22
C LEU A 7 -5.11 -26.01 10.64
N LEU A 8 -4.25 -26.73 11.38
CA LEU A 8 -4.00 -26.46 12.81
C LEU A 8 -2.50 -26.41 13.18
N GLY A 9 -1.59 -26.52 12.22
CA GLY A 9 -0.15 -26.40 12.43
C GLY A 9 0.37 -25.09 11.85
N GLY A 10 0.15 -23.97 12.54
CA GLY A 10 0.90 -22.74 12.22
C GLY A 10 2.38 -23.01 12.44
N GLY A 11 3.17 -23.09 11.37
CA GLY A 11 4.62 -23.16 11.47
C GLY A 11 5.16 -21.95 12.22
N ARG A 12 6.31 -22.10 12.88
CA ARG A 12 6.95 -20.98 13.58
C ARG A 12 7.40 -19.93 12.56
N GLU A 13 7.18 -18.67 12.89
CA GLU A 13 7.69 -17.54 12.12
C GLU A 13 8.93 -16.98 12.84
N HIS A 14 10.03 -16.86 12.09
CA HIS A 14 11.27 -16.23 12.56
C HIS A 14 11.52 -14.96 11.75
N VAL A 15 11.98 -13.90 12.41
CA VAL A 15 12.31 -12.64 11.72
C VAL A 15 13.76 -12.28 11.96
N GLY A 16 14.49 -12.02 10.88
CA GLY A 16 15.91 -11.70 10.92
C GLY A 16 16.26 -10.43 10.15
N LEU A 17 17.28 -9.72 10.61
CA LEU A 17 17.88 -8.59 9.91
C LEU A 17 19.15 -9.05 9.20
N VAL A 18 19.28 -8.75 7.91
CA VAL A 18 20.48 -9.04 7.13
C VAL A 18 21.30 -7.75 7.02
N LEU A 19 22.45 -7.73 7.70
CA LEU A 19 23.40 -6.63 7.72
C LEU A 19 24.70 -7.00 7.01
N GLY A 20 25.53 -6.01 6.78
CA GLY A 20 26.80 -6.13 6.04
C GLY A 20 27.03 -4.94 5.12
N ASN A 21 28.28 -4.75 4.73
CA ASN A 21 28.69 -3.58 3.94
C ASN A 21 27.95 -3.47 2.59
N ASP A 22 28.03 -2.31 1.94
CA ASP A 22 27.48 -2.15 0.59
C ASP A 22 28.08 -3.18 -0.39
N ALA A 23 27.26 -3.73 -1.28
CA ALA A 23 27.64 -4.81 -2.19
C ALA A 23 28.18 -6.11 -1.54
N SER A 24 27.99 -6.37 -0.24
CA SER A 24 28.40 -7.66 0.37
C SER A 24 27.61 -8.88 -0.13
N GLY A 25 26.50 -8.65 -0.85
CA GLY A 25 25.67 -9.67 -1.48
C GLY A 25 24.42 -10.06 -0.68
N LYS A 26 23.96 -9.19 0.23
CA LYS A 26 22.76 -9.38 1.05
C LYS A 26 21.50 -9.65 0.23
N THR A 27 21.20 -8.78 -0.72
CA THR A 27 20.06 -8.92 -1.62
C THR A 27 20.16 -10.17 -2.49
N THR A 28 21.36 -10.48 -3.00
CA THR A 28 21.60 -11.71 -3.76
C THR A 28 21.37 -12.95 -2.91
N PHE A 29 21.81 -12.93 -1.64
CA PHE A 29 21.58 -14.02 -0.68
C PHE A 29 20.08 -14.19 -0.42
N LEU A 30 19.36 -13.08 -0.20
CA LEU A 30 17.91 -13.08 0.01
C LEU A 30 17.14 -13.63 -1.20
N TYR A 31 17.43 -13.14 -2.42
CA TYR A 31 16.76 -13.61 -3.64
C TYR A 31 17.10 -15.05 -3.97
N ARG A 32 18.32 -15.48 -3.68
CA ARG A 32 18.69 -16.89 -3.83
C ARG A 32 17.82 -17.78 -2.94
N LEU A 33 17.52 -17.36 -1.71
CA LEU A 33 16.62 -18.10 -0.82
C LEU A 33 15.16 -18.06 -1.26
N LYS A 34 14.69 -16.92 -1.76
CA LYS A 34 13.28 -16.70 -2.11
C LYS A 34 12.90 -17.33 -3.45
N PHE A 35 13.73 -17.15 -4.48
CA PHE A 35 13.42 -17.51 -5.87
C PHE A 35 14.25 -18.68 -6.41
N ASN A 36 15.30 -19.10 -5.69
CA ASN A 36 16.27 -20.11 -6.14
C ASN A 36 16.96 -19.79 -7.49
N GLU A 37 16.98 -18.53 -7.91
CA GLU A 37 17.55 -18.09 -9.19
C GLU A 37 18.78 -17.18 -8.99
N ALA A 38 19.70 -17.24 -9.96
CA ALA A 38 20.87 -16.34 -10.00
C ALA A 38 20.42 -14.97 -10.52
N MET A 39 20.09 -14.05 -9.61
CA MET A 39 19.68 -12.70 -9.98
C MET A 39 20.78 -11.68 -9.65
N GLN A 40 21.11 -10.84 -10.64
CA GLN A 40 21.95 -9.67 -10.39
C GLN A 40 21.13 -8.64 -9.60
N ALA A 41 21.45 -8.47 -8.32
CA ALA A 41 20.77 -7.49 -7.48
C ALA A 41 21.19 -6.06 -7.87
N LEU A 42 20.21 -5.17 -8.00
CA LEU A 42 20.44 -3.73 -7.95
C LEU A 42 20.62 -3.31 -6.48
N PRO A 43 21.36 -2.22 -6.20
CA PRO A 43 21.57 -1.79 -4.82
C PRO A 43 20.24 -1.51 -4.08
N THR A 44 20.04 -2.14 -2.92
CA THR A 44 18.86 -1.92 -2.07
C THR A 44 18.86 -0.51 -1.49
N ILE A 45 17.76 0.23 -1.68
CA ILE A 45 17.47 1.45 -0.93
C ILE A 45 16.66 1.06 0.31
N GLY A 46 17.04 1.59 1.46
CA GLY A 46 16.31 1.40 2.71
C GLY A 46 16.25 -0.06 3.10
N PHE A 47 15.15 -0.74 2.76
CA PHE A 47 14.88 -2.11 3.18
C PHE A 47 14.25 -2.91 2.03
N ASN A 48 14.74 -4.13 1.84
CA ASN A 48 14.06 -5.16 1.07
C ASN A 48 13.69 -6.30 2.02
N VAL A 49 12.46 -6.78 1.98
CA VAL A 49 11.98 -7.76 2.95
C VAL A 49 11.28 -8.90 2.24
N GLU A 50 11.73 -10.11 2.48
CA GLU A 50 11.16 -11.31 1.87
C GLU A 50 10.87 -12.37 2.94
N THR A 51 9.70 -12.99 2.83
CA THR A 51 9.34 -14.16 3.64
C THR A 51 9.61 -15.43 2.84
N ILE A 52 10.46 -16.30 3.39
CA ILE A 52 10.87 -17.58 2.80
C ILE A 52 10.08 -18.70 3.49
N ASP A 53 9.30 -19.43 2.70
CA ASP A 53 8.61 -20.63 3.15
C ASP A 53 9.59 -21.80 3.24
N CYS A 54 9.73 -22.37 4.44
CA CYS A 54 10.64 -23.49 4.67
C CYS A 54 9.93 -24.83 4.42
N PRO A 55 10.67 -25.89 4.02
CA PRO A 55 10.08 -27.20 3.72
C PRO A 55 9.32 -27.88 4.87
N ASP A 56 9.62 -27.52 6.12
CA ASP A 56 8.94 -28.04 7.32
C ASP A 56 7.72 -27.20 7.75
N GLY A 57 7.33 -26.22 6.95
CA GLY A 57 6.19 -25.33 7.20
C GLY A 57 6.51 -24.10 8.04
N GLU A 58 7.75 -23.96 8.54
CA GLU A 58 8.24 -22.72 9.17
C GLU A 58 8.37 -21.60 8.14
N LYS A 59 8.31 -20.34 8.60
CA LYS A 59 8.54 -19.17 7.75
C LYS A 59 9.66 -18.34 8.32
N VAL A 60 10.55 -17.86 7.46
CA VAL A 60 11.62 -16.93 7.85
C VAL A 60 11.47 -15.63 7.05
N THR A 61 11.20 -14.54 7.74
CA THR A 61 11.15 -13.20 7.14
C THR A 61 12.49 -12.52 7.36
N LEU A 62 13.19 -12.20 6.26
CA LEU A 62 14.50 -11.54 6.29
C LEU A 62 14.38 -10.12 5.78
N TRP A 63 14.87 -9.17 6.58
CA TRP A 63 14.97 -7.75 6.26
C TRP A 63 16.39 -7.45 5.77
N ASP A 64 16.60 -7.40 4.47
CA ASP A 64 17.81 -6.88 3.83
C ASP A 64 17.86 -5.36 3.94
N VAL A 65 18.75 -4.88 4.81
CA VAL A 65 18.96 -3.45 4.99
C VAL A 65 19.96 -2.95 3.96
N GLY A 66 19.62 -1.89 3.23
CA GLY A 66 20.55 -1.26 2.30
C GLY A 66 21.85 -0.87 3.00
N GLY A 67 22.99 -1.15 2.36
CA GLY A 67 24.32 -0.98 2.98
C GLY A 67 24.81 0.47 3.07
N CYS A 68 24.01 1.45 2.61
CA CYS A 68 24.38 2.86 2.57
C CYS A 68 24.29 3.52 3.96
N ASP A 69 25.25 4.38 4.27
CA ASP A 69 25.45 4.99 5.59
C ASP A 69 24.23 5.78 6.07
N ALA A 70 23.58 6.50 5.15
CA ALA A 70 22.44 7.35 5.46
C ALA A 70 21.27 6.59 6.11
N ILE A 71 21.03 5.33 5.72
CA ILE A 71 19.88 4.53 6.18
C ILE A 71 20.20 3.60 7.36
N ARG A 72 21.48 3.48 7.75
CA ARG A 72 21.89 2.64 8.90
C ARG A 72 21.24 3.03 10.23
N PRO A 73 21.07 4.33 10.57
CA PRO A 73 20.38 4.71 11.81
C PRO A 73 18.94 4.20 11.89
N LEU A 74 18.31 3.88 10.76
CA LEU A 74 16.94 3.39 10.73
C LEU A 74 16.82 1.95 11.26
N ILE A 75 17.91 1.18 11.29
CA ILE A 75 17.92 -0.23 11.71
C ILE A 75 17.35 -0.41 13.12
N ARG A 76 17.58 0.56 14.00
CA ARG A 76 17.06 0.58 15.38
C ARG A 76 15.54 0.42 15.44
N HIS A 77 14.81 0.87 14.42
CA HIS A 77 13.34 0.75 14.36
C HIS A 77 12.86 -0.69 14.04
N TYR A 78 13.76 -1.59 13.63
CA TYR A 78 13.44 -2.98 13.26
C TYR A 78 14.07 -4.01 14.19
N MET A 79 14.97 -3.57 15.08
CA MET A 79 15.57 -4.43 16.09
C MET A 79 14.57 -4.64 17.23
N ALA A 80 14.38 -5.90 17.62
CA ALA A 80 13.57 -6.29 18.76
C ALA A 80 14.11 -7.60 19.36
N GLN A 81 13.69 -7.92 20.58
CA GLN A 81 14.20 -9.05 21.36
C GLN A 81 14.01 -10.41 20.65
N ASP A 82 12.97 -10.55 19.84
CA ASP A 82 12.63 -11.76 19.08
C ASP A 82 13.38 -11.90 17.74
N ARG A 83 14.19 -10.90 17.37
CA ARG A 83 14.91 -10.86 16.09
C ARG A 83 16.28 -11.54 16.20
N PHE A 84 16.72 -12.11 15.08
CA PHE A 84 18.12 -12.53 14.89
C PHE A 84 18.81 -11.68 13.83
N LEU A 85 20.14 -11.71 13.79
CA LEU A 85 20.94 -10.94 12.83
C LEU A 85 21.79 -11.87 11.97
N VAL A 86 21.83 -11.63 10.65
CA VAL A 86 22.78 -12.26 9.73
C VAL A 86 23.72 -11.18 9.20
N PHE A 87 24.99 -11.24 9.58
CA PHE A 87 26.02 -10.31 9.10
C PHE A 87 26.79 -10.95 7.93
N ILE A 88 26.75 -10.31 6.77
CA ILE A 88 27.37 -10.80 5.54
C ILE A 88 28.63 -9.99 5.25
N GLN A 89 29.79 -10.63 5.39
CA GLN A 89 31.09 -10.09 5.01
C GLN A 89 31.44 -10.54 3.60
N SER A 90 31.87 -9.61 2.75
CA SER A 90 32.41 -9.94 1.42
C SER A 90 33.86 -10.40 1.55
N CYS A 91 34.22 -11.54 0.97
CA CYS A 91 35.61 -11.99 0.89
C CYS A 91 36.45 -11.17 -0.10
N THR A 92 35.82 -10.41 -0.99
CA THR A 92 36.53 -9.56 -1.97
C THR A 92 36.84 -8.17 -1.43
N ASP A 93 36.44 -7.84 -0.19
CA ASP A 93 36.73 -6.54 0.41
C ASP A 93 38.17 -6.57 0.97
N ALA A 94 39.15 -6.45 0.06
CA ALA A 94 40.57 -6.47 0.40
C ALA A 94 41.11 -5.11 0.87
N ASP A 95 40.36 -4.04 0.63
CA ASP A 95 40.69 -2.68 1.06
C ASP A 95 40.59 -2.55 2.60
N PRO A 96 41.69 -2.22 3.31
CA PRO A 96 41.70 -2.05 4.77
C PRO A 96 40.61 -1.11 5.28
N ASP A 97 40.32 -0.02 4.59
CA ASP A 97 39.31 0.96 5.00
C ASP A 97 37.90 0.35 4.90
N ARG A 98 37.63 -0.44 3.85
CA ARG A 98 36.35 -1.17 3.74
C ARG A 98 36.19 -2.24 4.81
N VAL A 99 37.28 -2.91 5.18
CA VAL A 99 37.26 -3.90 6.25
C VAL A 99 36.95 -3.23 7.58
N GLU A 100 37.69 -2.17 7.94
CA GLU A 100 37.42 -1.45 9.20
C GLU A 100 35.99 -0.91 9.24
N PHE A 101 35.50 -0.39 8.11
CA PHE A 101 34.12 0.07 8.02
C PHE A 101 33.09 -1.05 8.23
N SER A 102 33.39 -2.25 7.74
CA SER A 102 32.56 -3.43 7.99
C SER A 102 32.59 -3.83 9.47
N LEU A 103 33.76 -3.75 10.11
CA LEU A 103 33.92 -4.03 11.55
C LEU A 103 33.17 -2.99 12.41
N GLU A 104 33.23 -1.70 12.06
CA GLU A 104 32.44 -0.67 12.72
C GLU A 104 30.93 -0.96 12.62
N TYR A 105 30.48 -1.40 11.45
CA TYR A 105 29.08 -1.78 11.25
C TYR A 105 28.69 -3.05 12.03
N LEU A 106 29.61 -4.01 12.17
CA LEU A 106 29.44 -5.18 13.04
C LEU A 106 29.32 -4.76 14.52
N ARG A 107 30.19 -3.86 15.00
CA ARG A 107 30.11 -3.29 16.37
C ARG A 107 28.75 -2.60 16.59
N MET A 108 28.29 -1.81 15.63
CA MET A 108 26.98 -1.17 15.67
C MET A 108 25.85 -2.20 15.80
N GLY A 109 25.90 -3.27 14.99
CA GLY A 109 24.95 -4.39 15.05
C GLY A 109 24.90 -5.06 16.43
N MET A 110 26.06 -5.38 17.01
CA MET A 110 26.15 -5.99 18.35
C MET A 110 25.66 -5.06 19.45
N ASN A 111 25.98 -3.77 19.40
CA ASN A 111 25.49 -2.78 20.37
C ASN A 111 23.96 -2.64 20.32
N MET A 112 23.37 -2.60 19.12
CA MET A 112 21.91 -2.59 18.98
C MET A 112 21.29 -3.89 19.53
N MET A 113 21.92 -5.04 19.30
CA MET A 113 21.40 -6.30 19.87
C MET A 113 21.36 -6.27 21.40
N LEU A 114 22.36 -5.67 22.05
CA LEU A 114 22.35 -5.49 23.50
C LEU A 114 21.23 -4.54 23.96
N GLU A 115 21.06 -3.41 23.28
CA GLU A 115 20.03 -2.41 23.62
C GLU A 115 18.61 -2.96 23.51
N TYR A 116 18.36 -3.78 22.49
CA TYR A 116 17.04 -4.35 22.19
C TYR A 116 16.88 -5.81 22.65
N GLU A 117 17.83 -6.31 23.44
CA GLU A 117 17.87 -7.67 24.00
C GLU A 117 17.79 -8.83 22.98
N ALA A 118 18.15 -8.58 21.72
CA ALA A 118 18.25 -9.61 20.68
C ALA A 118 19.46 -10.52 20.96
N LYS A 119 19.29 -11.84 20.79
CA LYS A 119 20.29 -12.81 21.26
C LYS A 119 21.17 -13.42 20.18
N HIS A 120 20.61 -13.75 19.03
CA HIS A 120 21.28 -14.61 18.04
C HIS A 120 21.85 -13.79 16.87
N MET A 121 23.14 -13.94 16.59
CA MET A 121 23.80 -13.39 15.41
C MET A 121 24.55 -14.48 14.65
N PHE A 122 24.46 -14.46 13.33
CA PHE A 122 25.15 -15.37 12.43
C PHE A 122 26.04 -14.57 11.49
N ILE A 123 27.31 -14.95 11.35
CA ILE A 123 28.25 -14.26 10.46
C ILE A 123 28.64 -15.20 9.34
N ILE A 124 28.50 -14.74 8.09
CA ILE A 124 28.83 -15.51 6.89
C ILE A 124 29.81 -14.75 5.99
N PHE A 125 30.63 -15.50 5.27
CA PHE A 125 31.65 -14.98 4.36
C PHE A 125 31.29 -15.28 2.91
N ASN A 126 30.73 -14.29 2.21
CA ASN A 126 30.18 -14.42 0.86
C ASN A 126 31.21 -14.08 -0.23
N LYS A 127 30.92 -14.50 -1.46
CA LYS A 127 31.73 -14.29 -2.68
C LYS A 127 33.06 -15.05 -2.68
N GLN A 128 33.10 -16.22 -2.05
CA GLN A 128 34.27 -17.09 -2.07
C GLN A 128 34.53 -17.69 -3.47
N ASP A 129 33.56 -17.61 -4.38
CA ASP A 129 33.68 -17.99 -5.79
C ASP A 129 34.57 -17.04 -6.61
N LEU A 130 34.79 -15.82 -6.12
CA LEU A 130 35.67 -14.84 -6.77
C LEU A 130 37.14 -14.97 -6.35
N LEU A 131 37.45 -15.88 -5.42
CA LEU A 131 38.80 -16.19 -4.97
C LEU A 131 39.27 -17.51 -5.58
N SER A 132 40.57 -17.60 -5.89
CA SER A 132 41.17 -18.89 -6.27
C SER A 132 41.12 -19.89 -5.11
N GLU A 133 41.26 -21.19 -5.42
CA GLU A 133 41.25 -22.25 -4.39
C GLU A 133 42.37 -22.08 -3.34
N GLU A 134 43.50 -21.51 -3.73
CA GLU A 134 44.65 -21.26 -2.85
C GLU A 134 44.47 -20.03 -1.96
N GLU A 135 43.80 -18.98 -2.46
CA GLU A 135 43.57 -17.73 -1.73
C GLU A 135 42.42 -17.83 -0.74
N ARG A 136 41.35 -18.54 -1.11
CA ARG A 136 40.12 -18.68 -0.32
C ARG A 136 40.37 -19.00 1.16
N PRO A 137 41.12 -20.06 1.54
CA PRO A 137 41.33 -20.39 2.94
C PRO A 137 42.15 -19.32 3.69
N LYS A 138 43.06 -18.61 3.00
CA LYS A 138 43.88 -17.55 3.61
C LYS A 138 43.03 -16.32 3.94
N VAL A 139 42.27 -15.82 2.95
CA VAL A 139 41.43 -14.63 3.09
C VAL A 139 40.32 -14.84 4.12
N VAL A 140 39.63 -15.98 4.07
CA VAL A 140 38.57 -16.29 5.06
C VAL A 140 39.16 -16.36 6.47
N LYS A 141 40.33 -17.00 6.64
CA LYS A 141 41.00 -17.08 7.94
C LYS A 141 41.39 -15.70 8.49
N GLU A 142 41.90 -14.81 7.64
CA GLU A 142 42.28 -13.44 8.04
C GLU A 142 41.06 -12.59 8.44
N LEU A 143 40.00 -12.59 7.63
CA LEU A 143 38.77 -11.87 7.94
C LEU A 143 38.09 -12.42 9.21
N LYS A 144 38.09 -13.75 9.36
CA LYS A 144 37.57 -14.42 10.55
C LYS A 144 38.32 -14.00 11.81
N ALA A 145 39.66 -13.97 11.78
CA ALA A 145 40.45 -13.54 12.93
C ALA A 145 40.15 -12.09 13.35
N LYS A 146 39.95 -11.18 12.38
CA LYS A 146 39.55 -9.78 12.66
C LYS A 146 38.16 -9.71 13.30
N ILE A 147 37.20 -10.45 12.75
CA ILE A 147 35.82 -10.50 13.29
C ILE A 147 35.79 -11.14 14.68
N GLU A 148 36.55 -12.21 14.92
CA GLU A 148 36.66 -12.86 16.23
C GLU A 148 37.22 -11.89 17.30
N ALA A 149 38.15 -11.02 16.93
CA ALA A 149 38.65 -9.96 17.82
C ALA A 149 37.55 -8.97 18.22
N GLU A 150 36.68 -8.59 17.29
CA GLU A 150 35.53 -7.70 17.54
C GLU A 150 34.42 -8.35 18.37
N ILE A 151 34.21 -9.66 18.22
CA ILE A 151 33.17 -10.40 18.94
C ILE A 151 33.54 -10.63 20.40
N LYS A 152 34.84 -10.75 20.71
CA LYS A 152 35.35 -11.14 22.03
C LYS A 152 34.73 -10.35 23.22
N PRO A 153 34.52 -9.02 23.15
CA PRO A 153 33.88 -8.26 24.23
C PRO A 153 32.39 -8.59 24.46
N TYR A 154 31.75 -9.27 23.51
CA TYR A 154 30.31 -9.58 23.49
C TYR A 154 30.01 -11.06 23.72
N ALA A 155 31.03 -11.93 23.75
CA ALA A 155 30.87 -13.39 23.78
C ALA A 155 30.05 -13.92 24.97
N ASP A 156 30.10 -13.24 26.11
CA ASP A 156 29.32 -13.62 27.31
C ASP A 156 27.87 -13.07 27.29
N LYS A 157 27.56 -12.18 26.34
CA LYS A 157 26.28 -11.45 26.27
C LYS A 157 25.41 -11.85 25.09
N LEU A 158 26.02 -12.21 23.96
CA LEU A 158 25.35 -12.51 22.70
C LEU A 158 25.72 -13.92 22.21
N ASP A 159 24.76 -14.62 21.61
CA ASP A 159 25.00 -15.91 20.94
C ASP A 159 25.40 -15.65 19.48
N ILE A 160 26.70 -15.47 19.27
CA ILE A 160 27.28 -15.14 17.96
C ILE A 160 27.93 -16.39 17.36
N LYS A 161 27.44 -16.83 16.20
CA LYS A 161 27.96 -18.00 15.48
C LYS A 161 28.55 -17.61 14.13
N ILE A 162 29.82 -17.92 13.93
CA ILE A 162 30.49 -17.80 12.62
C ILE A 162 30.22 -19.07 11.81
N LEU A 163 29.61 -18.92 10.62
CA LEU A 163 29.26 -19.99 9.70
C LEU A 163 30.30 -20.05 8.56
N ASP A 164 31.30 -20.89 8.75
CA ASP A 164 32.47 -21.03 7.86
C ASP A 164 32.19 -22.03 6.73
N ASN A 165 31.19 -21.74 5.91
CA ASN A 165 30.82 -22.61 4.79
C ASN A 165 31.77 -22.36 3.60
N SER A 166 32.72 -23.27 3.41
CA SER A 166 33.69 -23.19 2.30
C SER A 166 33.00 -23.17 0.93
N GLY A 167 33.36 -22.19 0.11
CA GLY A 167 32.79 -21.98 -1.23
C GLY A 167 31.43 -21.28 -1.23
N LEU A 168 31.04 -20.61 -0.13
CA LEU A 168 29.78 -19.86 -0.07
C LEU A 168 29.71 -18.79 -1.18
N SER A 169 28.67 -18.89 -1.99
CA SER A 169 28.34 -17.92 -3.03
C SER A 169 26.84 -17.73 -3.14
N ALA A 170 26.36 -16.54 -2.74
CA ALA A 170 24.99 -16.14 -2.95
C ALA A 170 24.60 -16.14 -4.43
N LEU A 171 25.53 -15.72 -5.31
CA LEU A 171 25.29 -15.58 -6.74
C LEU A 171 25.04 -16.93 -7.40
N TRP A 172 25.72 -18.01 -6.99
CA TRP A 172 25.56 -19.35 -7.55
C TRP A 172 24.69 -20.28 -6.70
N GLY A 173 24.32 -19.86 -5.49
CA GLY A 173 23.54 -20.67 -4.55
C GLY A 173 24.35 -21.68 -3.75
N CYS A 174 25.67 -21.72 -3.94
CA CYS A 174 26.57 -22.62 -3.22
C CYS A 174 26.50 -22.34 -1.71
N GLN A 175 26.22 -23.37 -0.91
CA GLN A 175 26.14 -23.32 0.57
C GLN A 175 25.04 -22.43 1.17
N VAL A 176 24.23 -21.73 0.37
CA VAL A 176 23.19 -20.82 0.87
C VAL A 176 22.10 -21.54 1.67
N HIS A 177 21.65 -22.70 1.20
CA HIS A 177 20.69 -23.54 1.94
C HIS A 177 21.29 -24.13 3.22
N ASN A 178 22.58 -24.50 3.20
CA ASN A 178 23.27 -25.02 4.38
C ASN A 178 23.36 -23.95 5.49
N VAL A 179 23.68 -22.71 5.13
CA VAL A 179 23.65 -21.56 6.04
C VAL A 179 22.27 -21.42 6.68
N MET A 180 21.19 -21.45 5.89
CA MET A 180 19.83 -21.29 6.42
C MET A 180 19.40 -22.47 7.29
N ASP A 181 19.79 -23.69 6.96
CA ASP A 181 19.51 -24.86 7.78
C ASP A 181 20.24 -24.79 9.12
N GLU A 182 21.47 -24.26 9.15
CA GLU A 182 22.19 -24.01 10.41
C GLU A 182 21.54 -22.93 11.26
N ILE A 183 21.14 -21.80 10.65
CA ILE A 183 20.38 -20.73 11.34
C ILE A 183 19.12 -21.31 11.97
N ARG A 184 18.32 -22.04 11.19
CA ARG A 184 17.07 -22.64 11.66
C ARG A 184 17.29 -23.65 12.79
N LYS A 185 18.32 -24.49 12.69
CA LYS A 185 18.66 -25.44 13.77
C LYS A 185 19.02 -24.72 15.07
N THR A 186 19.73 -23.59 15.00
CA THR A 186 20.07 -22.78 16.18
C THR A 186 18.85 -22.07 16.77
N LEU A 187 17.96 -21.54 15.92
CA LEU A 187 16.76 -20.83 16.38
C LEU A 187 15.67 -21.76 16.94
N LYS A 188 15.76 -23.08 16.72
CA LYS A 188 14.83 -24.05 17.31
C LYS A 188 15.06 -24.15 18.84
N PRO A 189 14.07 -23.82 19.68
CA PRO A 189 14.22 -23.89 21.13
C PRO A 189 14.51 -25.32 21.60
N LYS A 190 15.47 -25.47 22.52
CA LYS A 190 15.83 -26.77 23.13
C LYS A 190 14.76 -27.35 24.07
N ASN A 191 13.72 -26.58 24.43
CA ASN A 191 12.54 -27.05 25.15
C ASN A 191 11.29 -26.44 24.49
N ALA A 192 10.52 -27.24 23.76
CA ALA A 192 9.20 -26.88 23.28
C ALA A 192 8.24 -26.88 24.48
N GLY A 193 8.13 -25.74 25.15
CA GLY A 193 7.29 -25.62 26.34
C GLY A 193 7.36 -24.25 26.97
N LYS A 194 7.12 -23.19 26.19
CA LYS A 194 6.49 -21.98 26.74
C LYS A 194 5.41 -21.55 25.76
N ASP A 195 4.22 -21.61 26.29
CA ASP A 195 2.97 -21.67 25.60
C ASP A 195 2.50 -20.23 25.42
N THR A 196 3.05 -19.52 24.42
CA THR A 196 2.51 -18.22 23.99
C THR A 196 1.04 -18.36 23.59
N LYS A 197 0.66 -19.57 23.14
CA LYS A 197 -0.71 -19.97 22.88
C LYS A 197 -1.52 -20.02 24.18
N ALA A 198 -1.01 -20.61 25.27
CA ALA A 198 -1.69 -20.54 26.57
C ALA A 198 -1.72 -19.12 27.18
N GLU A 199 -0.75 -18.24 26.92
CA GLU A 199 -0.84 -16.83 27.39
C GLU A 199 -1.88 -16.01 26.60
N ILE A 200 -2.06 -16.29 25.30
CA ILE A 200 -3.15 -15.71 24.49
C ILE A 200 -4.49 -16.35 24.85
N GLU A 201 -4.57 -17.68 24.96
CA GLU A 201 -5.75 -18.45 25.37
C GLU A 201 -6.17 -18.13 26.83
N GLN A 202 -5.24 -17.81 27.74
CA GLN A 202 -5.54 -17.32 29.10
C GLN A 202 -6.09 -15.88 29.10
N ARG A 203 -5.70 -15.03 28.12
CA ARG A 203 -6.33 -13.72 27.91
C ARG A 203 -7.73 -13.82 27.28
N GLU A 204 -8.02 -14.93 26.61
CA GLU A 204 -9.29 -15.25 25.94
C GLU A 204 -10.34 -15.95 26.83
N LYS A 205 -10.38 -15.70 28.14
CA LYS A 205 -11.64 -15.91 28.90
C LYS A 205 -12.60 -14.75 28.67
N GLY A 206 -13.02 -14.60 27.40
CA GLY A 206 -14.12 -13.72 27.02
C GLY A 206 -15.48 -14.36 27.29
N PRO A 207 -16.57 -13.58 27.20
CA PRO A 207 -17.92 -14.14 27.20
C PRO A 207 -18.09 -15.17 26.07
N SER A 208 -18.90 -16.21 26.31
CA SER A 208 -19.19 -17.22 25.31
C SER A 208 -19.93 -16.62 24.09
N GLU A 209 -19.84 -17.25 22.93
CA GLU A 209 -20.55 -16.77 21.74
C GLU A 209 -22.07 -16.66 21.98
N GLU A 210 -22.65 -17.59 22.75
CA GLU A 210 -24.08 -17.54 23.09
C GLU A 210 -24.42 -16.37 24.03
N GLU A 211 -23.56 -16.06 25.01
CA GLU A 211 -23.71 -14.86 25.84
C GLU A 211 -23.68 -13.58 24.99
N LEU A 212 -22.75 -13.50 24.03
CA LEU A 212 -22.65 -12.37 23.12
C LEU A 212 -23.89 -12.24 22.25
N ARG A 213 -24.40 -13.35 21.70
CA ARG A 213 -25.66 -13.37 20.93
C ARG A 213 -26.86 -12.92 21.76
N ASN A 214 -26.93 -13.33 23.03
CA ASN A 214 -27.98 -12.87 23.94
C ASN A 214 -27.90 -11.37 24.20
N ARG A 215 -26.70 -10.81 24.41
CA ARG A 215 -26.51 -9.35 24.54
C ARG A 215 -26.99 -8.60 23.29
N ILE A 216 -26.72 -9.13 22.10
CA ILE A 216 -27.19 -8.55 20.83
C ILE A 216 -28.73 -8.54 20.79
N ARG A 217 -29.38 -9.66 21.12
CA ARG A 217 -30.85 -9.77 21.11
C ARG A 217 -31.48 -8.76 22.06
N THR A 218 -30.97 -8.65 23.30
CA THR A 218 -31.47 -7.70 24.30
C THR A 218 -31.26 -6.25 23.84
N ALA A 219 -30.03 -5.89 23.48
CA ALA A 219 -29.72 -4.52 23.07
C ALA A 219 -30.45 -4.09 21.79
N ASN A 220 -30.67 -5.01 20.85
CA ASN A 220 -31.44 -4.74 19.64
C ASN A 220 -32.95 -4.57 19.93
N ALA A 221 -33.51 -5.35 20.85
CA ALA A 221 -34.92 -5.24 21.24
C ALA A 221 -35.23 -3.92 21.96
N GLU A 222 -34.27 -3.37 22.69
CA GLU A 222 -34.36 -2.08 23.37
C GLU A 222 -34.00 -0.89 22.46
N SER A 223 -33.50 -1.16 21.26
CA SER A 223 -33.03 -0.13 20.33
C SER A 223 -34.17 0.49 19.50
N ALA A 224 -34.11 1.80 19.29
CA ALA A 224 -34.96 2.47 18.32
C ALA A 224 -34.66 1.99 16.88
N ASP A 225 -35.59 2.21 15.95
CA ASP A 225 -35.37 1.99 14.52
C ASP A 225 -34.19 2.86 14.01
N ALA A 226 -33.61 2.50 12.85
CA ALA A 226 -32.40 3.16 12.37
C ALA A 226 -32.58 4.66 12.13
N LYS A 227 -33.76 5.09 11.66
CA LYS A 227 -34.01 6.50 11.38
C LYS A 227 -34.06 7.30 12.68
N THR A 228 -34.89 6.88 13.64
CA THR A 228 -35.04 7.54 14.94
C THR A 228 -33.72 7.58 15.72
N PHE A 229 -32.96 6.48 15.68
CA PHE A 229 -31.63 6.42 16.28
C PHE A 229 -30.67 7.44 15.67
N TRP A 230 -30.62 7.53 14.33
CA TRP A 230 -29.71 8.42 13.63
C TRP A 230 -30.03 9.90 13.86
N GLU A 231 -31.31 10.27 13.85
CA GLU A 231 -31.77 11.63 14.16
C GLU A 231 -31.36 12.02 15.60
N SER A 232 -31.64 11.15 16.57
CA SER A 232 -31.25 11.40 17.97
C SER A 232 -29.74 11.50 18.17
N PHE A 233 -28.96 10.68 17.44
CA PHE A 233 -27.49 10.76 17.44
C PHE A 233 -26.99 12.11 16.92
N LEU A 234 -27.54 12.57 15.79
CA LEU A 234 -27.17 13.83 15.18
C LEU A 234 -27.56 15.02 16.06
N ASP A 235 -28.76 15.01 16.66
CA ASP A 235 -29.26 16.09 17.51
C ASP A 235 -28.62 16.11 18.90
N GLY A 236 -28.03 14.99 19.33
CA GLY A 236 -27.38 14.88 20.64
C GLY A 236 -28.32 14.57 21.79
N THR A 237 -29.46 13.97 21.49
CA THR A 237 -30.51 13.65 22.46
C THR A 237 -30.53 12.18 22.86
N LEU A 238 -29.51 11.40 22.50
CA LEU A 238 -29.41 9.99 22.89
C LEU A 238 -29.30 9.83 24.42
N GLU A 239 -30.30 9.20 25.03
CA GLU A 239 -30.39 9.04 26.50
C GLU A 239 -29.49 7.94 27.07
N GLY A 240 -29.02 7.00 26.24
CA GLY A 240 -28.20 5.86 26.67
C GLY A 240 -26.98 5.65 25.78
N TRP A 241 -25.85 5.26 26.39
CA TRP A 241 -24.62 4.96 25.65
C TRP A 241 -23.94 3.67 26.14
N ASP A 242 -24.29 2.55 25.53
CA ASP A 242 -23.65 1.25 25.77
C ASP A 242 -22.71 0.86 24.61
N HIS A 243 -22.12 -0.35 24.69
CA HIS A 243 -21.22 -0.85 23.65
C HIS A 243 -21.95 -1.10 22.32
N PHE A 244 -23.19 -1.60 22.36
CA PHE A 244 -24.00 -1.81 21.15
C PHE A 244 -24.29 -0.48 20.45
N THR A 245 -24.67 0.55 21.21
CA THR A 245 -24.90 1.92 20.75
C THR A 245 -23.63 2.53 20.17
N HIS A 246 -22.47 2.31 20.81
CA HIS A 246 -21.19 2.80 20.29
C HIS A 246 -20.86 2.24 18.90
N LEU A 247 -20.98 0.92 18.75
CA LEU A 247 -20.73 0.24 17.48
C LEU A 247 -21.77 0.66 16.41
N ARG A 248 -23.04 0.84 16.80
CA ARG A 248 -24.11 1.30 15.90
C ARG A 248 -23.84 2.71 15.38
N ALA A 249 -23.49 3.63 16.28
CA ALA A 249 -23.11 4.99 15.92
C ALA A 249 -21.90 4.99 14.97
N GLY A 250 -20.87 4.20 15.28
CA GLY A 250 -19.68 4.04 14.43
C GLY A 250 -20.03 3.53 13.03
N PHE A 251 -20.88 2.50 12.93
CA PHE A 251 -21.35 1.98 11.64
C PHE A 251 -22.12 3.04 10.84
N PHE A 252 -22.98 3.82 11.49
CA PHE A 252 -23.82 4.82 10.81
C PHE A 252 -23.01 6.02 10.31
N VAL A 253 -22.03 6.46 11.10
CA VAL A 253 -21.05 7.49 10.69
C VAL A 253 -20.21 6.98 9.53
N MET A 254 -19.70 5.74 9.60
CA MET A 254 -18.96 5.13 8.49
C MET A 254 -19.81 5.07 7.21
N HIS A 255 -21.07 4.63 7.31
CA HIS A 255 -22.00 4.60 6.18
C HIS A 255 -22.27 5.99 5.60
N ASP A 256 -22.36 7.03 6.45
CA ASP A 256 -22.52 8.42 6.01
C ASP A 256 -21.28 8.93 5.27
N CYS A 257 -20.11 8.71 5.87
CA CYS A 257 -18.81 9.13 5.35
C CYS A 257 -18.47 8.45 4.02
N PHE A 258 -18.72 7.15 3.89
CA PHE A 258 -18.55 6.44 2.62
C PHE A 258 -19.50 6.98 1.54
N GLY A 259 -20.70 7.40 1.92
CA GLY A 259 -21.64 8.09 1.04
C GLY A 259 -21.16 9.46 0.56
N LYS A 260 -20.24 10.09 1.30
CA LYS A 260 -19.55 11.35 0.95
C LYS A 260 -18.19 11.13 0.29
N GLY A 261 -17.76 9.87 0.16
CA GLY A 261 -16.47 9.52 -0.44
C GLY A 261 -15.26 9.61 0.47
N LEU A 262 -15.48 9.63 1.78
CA LEU A 262 -14.42 9.65 2.78
C LEU A 262 -13.95 8.21 3.08
N GLY A 263 -12.66 8.05 3.38
CA GLY A 263 -12.08 6.77 3.80
C GLY A 263 -12.29 6.49 5.29
N LEU A 264 -11.82 5.33 5.77
CA LEU A 264 -12.03 4.91 7.16
C LEU A 264 -11.35 5.84 8.18
N LEU A 265 -10.19 6.41 7.84
CA LEU A 265 -9.47 7.31 8.74
C LEU A 265 -10.22 8.62 8.92
N GLU A 266 -10.77 9.17 7.84
CA GLU A 266 -11.64 10.34 7.87
C GLU A 266 -12.97 10.03 8.58
N CYS A 267 -13.52 8.81 8.43
CA CYS A 267 -14.67 8.36 9.21
C CYS A 267 -14.40 8.42 10.71
N ALA A 268 -13.18 8.05 11.14
CA ALA A 268 -12.79 8.11 12.55
C ALA A 268 -12.73 9.56 13.04
N ASP A 269 -12.17 10.47 12.24
CA ASP A 269 -12.11 11.88 12.58
C ASP A 269 -13.52 12.50 12.70
N GLU A 270 -14.44 12.17 11.79
CA GLU A 270 -15.85 12.55 11.90
C GLU A 270 -16.54 11.93 13.11
N PHE A 271 -16.32 10.64 13.39
CA PHE A 271 -16.92 9.98 14.54
C PHE A 271 -16.44 10.61 15.85
N MET A 272 -15.14 10.91 15.97
CA MET A 272 -14.59 11.58 17.14
C MET A 272 -15.20 12.97 17.37
N LYS A 273 -15.49 13.74 16.32
CA LYS A 273 -16.22 15.03 16.45
C LYS A 273 -17.60 14.83 17.09
N HIS A 274 -18.34 13.81 16.64
CA HIS A 274 -19.62 13.46 17.25
C HIS A 274 -19.45 12.97 18.69
N LEU A 275 -18.46 12.13 18.98
CA LEU A 275 -18.19 11.64 20.33
C LEU A 275 -17.90 12.81 21.28
N ASN A 276 -17.00 13.73 20.93
CA ASN A 276 -16.68 14.91 21.74
C ASN A 276 -17.89 15.77 22.08
N ARG A 277 -18.91 15.80 21.21
CA ARG A 277 -20.17 16.50 21.46
C ARG A 277 -21.10 15.72 22.38
N LEU A 278 -21.11 14.39 22.28
CA LEU A 278 -22.08 13.50 22.92
C LEU A 278 -21.64 12.97 24.28
N ARG A 279 -20.35 12.97 24.59
CA ARG A 279 -19.82 12.44 25.85
C ARG A 279 -18.73 13.32 26.45
N GLU A 280 -18.62 13.25 27.78
CA GLU A 280 -17.43 13.71 28.49
C GLU A 280 -16.32 12.65 28.33
N GLY A 281 -15.23 13.02 27.66
CA GLY A 281 -14.05 12.18 27.48
C GLY A 281 -13.32 12.50 26.17
N ASN A 282 -12.01 12.26 26.14
CA ASN A 282 -11.23 12.37 24.91
C ASN A 282 -11.22 11.02 24.19
N PRO A 283 -11.91 10.88 23.04
CA PRO A 283 -11.89 9.65 22.27
C PRO A 283 -10.47 9.40 21.75
N GLU A 284 -10.00 8.18 21.92
CA GLU A 284 -8.66 7.78 21.49
C GLU A 284 -8.71 7.40 20.01
N ARG A 285 -7.92 8.07 19.17
CA ARG A 285 -7.98 7.89 17.70
C ARG A 285 -7.72 6.44 17.29
N THR A 286 -6.70 5.81 17.86
CA THR A 286 -6.39 4.39 17.58
C THR A 286 -7.53 3.46 17.97
N MET A 287 -8.15 3.66 19.14
CA MET A 287 -9.30 2.84 19.58
C MET A 287 -10.52 3.03 18.66
N THR A 288 -10.76 4.28 18.23
CA THR A 288 -11.88 4.60 17.33
C THR A 288 -11.69 3.90 15.98
N ILE A 289 -10.50 4.01 15.39
CA ILE A 289 -10.17 3.35 14.12
C ILE A 289 -10.23 1.83 14.26
N PHE A 290 -9.77 1.28 15.39
CA PHE A 290 -9.87 -0.16 15.67
C PHE A 290 -11.31 -0.65 15.55
N TRP A 291 -12.26 0.00 16.23
CA TRP A 291 -13.66 -0.43 16.21
C TRP A 291 -14.33 -0.21 14.84
N LEU A 292 -14.05 0.92 14.18
CA LEU A 292 -14.56 1.16 12.82
C LEU A 292 -14.04 0.10 11.83
N HIS A 293 -12.76 -0.29 11.94
CA HIS A 293 -12.17 -1.35 11.12
C HIS A 293 -12.83 -2.71 11.39
N GLN A 294 -13.03 -3.08 12.66
CA GLN A 294 -13.69 -4.34 13.02
C GLN A 294 -15.12 -4.41 12.46
N ILE A 295 -15.89 -3.32 12.57
CA ILE A 295 -17.24 -3.22 12.01
C ILE A 295 -17.20 -3.30 10.48
N GLN A 296 -16.26 -2.61 9.82
CA GLN A 296 -16.12 -2.64 8.36
C GLN A 296 -15.87 -4.08 7.87
N VAL A 297 -14.94 -4.79 8.50
CA VAL A 297 -14.64 -6.20 8.18
C VAL A 297 -15.87 -7.08 8.38
N ALA A 298 -16.61 -6.90 9.49
CA ALA A 298 -17.83 -7.65 9.74
C ALA A 298 -18.93 -7.37 8.72
N ALA A 299 -19.13 -6.10 8.33
CA ALA A 299 -20.11 -5.70 7.33
C ALA A 299 -19.78 -6.30 5.95
N ILE A 300 -18.51 -6.29 5.54
CA ILE A 300 -18.05 -6.93 4.30
C ILE A 300 -18.23 -8.45 4.36
N GLY A 301 -17.90 -9.07 5.49
CA GLY A 301 -18.12 -10.50 5.71
C GLY A 301 -19.61 -10.88 5.66
N TYR A 302 -20.49 -10.04 6.22
CA TYR A 302 -21.94 -10.20 6.13
C TYR A 302 -22.41 -10.06 4.69
N GLN A 303 -21.98 -9.01 3.97
CA GLN A 303 -22.31 -8.79 2.56
C GLN A 303 -21.99 -10.02 1.71
N ALA A 304 -20.78 -10.57 1.88
CA ALA A 304 -20.33 -11.75 1.14
C ALA A 304 -21.15 -13.01 1.49
N LYS A 305 -21.43 -13.25 2.78
CA LYS A 305 -22.21 -14.41 3.25
C LYS A 305 -23.68 -14.33 2.84
N ALA A 306 -24.26 -13.14 2.84
CA ALA A 306 -25.64 -12.89 2.46
C ALA A 306 -25.83 -12.71 0.94
N HIS A 307 -24.74 -12.80 0.15
CA HIS A 307 -24.74 -12.60 -1.30
C HIS A 307 -25.37 -11.28 -1.75
N LEU A 308 -25.09 -10.19 -1.01
CA LEU A 308 -25.65 -8.88 -1.30
C LEU A 308 -24.83 -8.15 -2.37
N ASP A 309 -25.52 -7.67 -3.41
CA ASP A 309 -24.91 -6.84 -4.46
C ASP A 309 -24.46 -5.46 -3.95
N LYS A 310 -25.02 -5.02 -2.82
CA LYS A 310 -24.75 -3.71 -2.20
C LYS A 310 -24.20 -3.90 -0.79
N PHE A 311 -23.39 -2.94 -0.36
CA PHE A 311 -22.94 -2.83 1.00
C PHE A 311 -24.15 -2.72 1.94
N PRO A 312 -24.10 -3.36 3.12
CA PRO A 312 -25.23 -3.37 4.06
C PRO A 312 -25.66 -1.96 4.46
N SER A 313 -26.97 -1.76 4.53
CA SER A 313 -27.60 -0.51 4.94
C SER A 313 -27.59 -0.36 6.46
N ARG A 314 -28.02 0.82 6.95
CA ARG A 314 -28.18 1.11 8.38
C ARG A 314 -29.14 0.15 9.10
N GLU A 315 -30.14 -0.38 8.39
CA GLU A 315 -31.11 -1.32 8.96
C GLU A 315 -30.49 -2.71 9.19
N ASP A 316 -29.49 -3.07 8.40
CA ASP A 316 -28.83 -4.39 8.48
C ASP A 316 -27.86 -4.49 9.66
N TYR A 317 -27.68 -3.43 10.45
CA TYR A 317 -26.68 -3.38 11.53
C TYR A 317 -26.82 -4.54 12.53
N ALA A 318 -28.05 -4.85 12.94
CA ALA A 318 -28.30 -5.94 13.89
C ALA A 318 -27.83 -7.29 13.33
N ASP A 319 -28.10 -7.56 12.05
CA ASP A 319 -27.71 -8.78 11.36
C ASP A 319 -26.20 -8.87 11.15
N ILE A 320 -25.54 -7.74 10.87
CA ILE A 320 -24.07 -7.67 10.78
C ILE A 320 -23.44 -8.10 12.10
N VAL A 321 -23.86 -7.49 13.22
CA VAL A 321 -23.31 -7.81 14.55
C VAL A 321 -23.70 -9.23 14.97
N PHE A 322 -24.89 -9.70 14.61
CA PHE A 322 -25.30 -11.09 14.86
C PHE A 322 -24.48 -12.11 14.05
N SER A 323 -24.04 -11.75 12.85
CA SER A 323 -23.13 -12.58 12.03
C SER A 323 -21.69 -12.59 12.56
N ALA A 324 -21.32 -11.60 13.39
CA ALA A 324 -20.01 -11.41 13.98
C ALA A 324 -20.07 -11.11 15.50
N PRO A 325 -20.54 -12.05 16.35
CA PRO A 325 -20.84 -11.77 17.76
C PRO A 325 -19.64 -11.29 18.59
N HIS A 326 -18.42 -11.64 18.18
CA HIS A 326 -17.17 -11.21 18.83
C HIS A 326 -17.03 -9.69 18.92
N LEU A 327 -17.70 -8.91 18.04
CA LEU A 327 -17.74 -7.45 18.13
C LEU A 327 -18.32 -6.97 19.47
N MET A 328 -19.26 -7.72 20.07
CA MET A 328 -19.88 -7.37 21.35
C MET A 328 -19.00 -7.67 22.57
N ASN A 329 -17.80 -8.24 22.36
CA ASN A 329 -16.78 -8.31 23.39
C ASN A 329 -16.03 -6.97 23.46
N SER A 330 -16.39 -6.08 24.38
CA SER A 330 -15.71 -4.78 24.58
C SER A 330 -14.21 -4.91 24.91
N GLY A 331 -13.75 -6.11 25.31
CA GLY A 331 -12.34 -6.44 25.52
C GLY A 331 -11.59 -6.94 24.28
N LEU A 332 -12.22 -7.00 23.10
CA LEU A 332 -11.63 -7.58 21.88
C LEU A 332 -10.26 -6.98 21.51
N TRP A 333 -10.05 -5.69 21.78
CA TRP A 333 -8.78 -5.00 21.52
C TRP A 333 -7.59 -5.64 22.25
N ARG A 334 -7.80 -6.35 23.36
CA ARG A 334 -6.73 -6.99 24.16
C ARG A 334 -6.00 -8.10 23.42
N SER A 335 -6.63 -8.65 22.39
CA SER A 335 -6.00 -9.63 21.51
C SER A 335 -5.08 -9.00 20.46
N TYR A 336 -5.11 -7.67 20.31
CA TYR A 336 -4.39 -6.92 19.28
C TYR A 336 -3.39 -5.93 19.87
N TYR A 337 -3.75 -5.25 20.95
CA TYR A 337 -2.96 -4.17 21.54
C TYR A 337 -2.55 -4.45 22.98
N SER A 338 -1.34 -4.03 23.34
CA SER A 338 -0.94 -3.82 24.73
C SER A 338 -1.62 -2.57 25.30
N LYS A 339 -1.82 -2.57 26.62
CA LYS A 339 -2.33 -1.39 27.35
C LYS A 339 -1.39 -0.19 27.21
N ASN A 340 -0.08 -0.44 27.23
CA ASN A 340 0.91 0.63 27.19
C ASN A 340 0.87 1.38 25.85
N LEU A 341 0.70 0.67 24.74
CA LEU A 341 0.56 1.28 23.42
C LEU A 341 -0.77 2.01 23.27
N LEU A 342 -1.89 1.30 23.50
CA LEU A 342 -3.23 1.80 23.16
C LEU A 342 -3.64 3.05 23.94
N PHE A 343 -3.21 3.14 25.20
CA PHE A 343 -3.50 4.28 26.08
C PHE A 343 -2.36 5.32 26.13
N SER A 344 -1.37 5.22 25.23
CA SER A 344 -0.31 6.22 25.09
C SER A 344 -0.83 7.51 24.46
N GLN A 345 -0.17 8.65 24.73
CA GLN A 345 -0.53 9.92 24.09
C GLN A 345 -0.43 9.83 22.55
N LEU A 346 0.57 9.08 22.05
CA LEU A 346 0.75 8.85 20.62
C LEU A 346 -0.46 8.16 19.97
N ALA A 347 -1.00 7.11 20.60
CA ALA A 347 -2.16 6.37 20.09
C ALA A 347 -3.49 7.13 20.26
N ARG A 348 -3.53 8.14 21.13
CA ARG A 348 -4.65 9.07 21.25
C ARG A 348 -4.69 10.07 20.09
N ASP A 349 -3.54 10.64 19.75
CA ASP A 349 -3.43 11.71 18.76
C ASP A 349 -3.32 11.17 17.33
N HIS A 350 -2.78 9.96 17.16
CA HIS A 350 -2.52 9.34 15.87
C HIS A 350 -3.01 7.89 15.82
N TYR A 351 -2.95 7.29 14.62
CA TYR A 351 -3.22 5.86 14.45
C TYR A 351 -1.94 5.05 14.60
N SER A 352 -1.91 4.15 15.58
CA SER A 352 -0.84 3.17 15.77
C SER A 352 -1.32 1.77 15.38
N LEU A 353 -0.44 0.98 14.79
CA LEU A 353 -0.72 -0.42 14.45
C LEU A 353 -0.73 -1.30 15.72
N PRO A 354 -1.41 -2.46 15.71
CA PRO A 354 -1.39 -3.34 16.86
C PRO A 354 -0.05 -4.07 17.04
N ASP A 355 0.38 -4.23 18.29
CA ASP A 355 1.67 -4.81 18.69
C ASP A 355 1.63 -6.31 19.01
N PHE A 356 0.45 -6.92 19.20
CA PHE A 356 0.33 -8.37 19.41
C PHE A 356 0.01 -9.17 18.15
N LYS A 357 -0.92 -8.67 17.33
CA LYS A 357 -1.28 -9.32 16.07
C LYS A 357 -1.86 -8.30 15.09
N PRO A 358 -1.65 -8.44 13.77
CA PRO A 358 -2.22 -7.53 12.79
C PRO A 358 -3.76 -7.58 12.81
N LEU A 359 -4.40 -6.49 12.38
CA LEU A 359 -5.84 -6.47 12.19
C LEU A 359 -6.27 -7.41 11.05
N PRO A 360 -7.49 -7.94 11.07
CA PRO A 360 -8.01 -8.77 9.98
C PRO A 360 -7.97 -8.01 8.65
N THR A 361 -7.45 -8.65 7.60
CA THR A 361 -7.38 -8.06 6.25
C THR A 361 -8.70 -8.27 5.51
N ILE A 362 -9.17 -7.26 4.79
CA ILE A 362 -10.44 -7.33 4.04
C ILE A 362 -10.40 -8.44 2.96
N LYS A 363 -9.23 -8.73 2.37
CA LYS A 363 -9.05 -9.86 1.43
C LYS A 363 -9.41 -11.23 2.02
N GLN A 364 -9.26 -11.42 3.34
CA GLN A 364 -9.65 -12.67 4.01
C GLN A 364 -11.18 -12.83 4.10
N ALA A 365 -11.93 -11.75 3.95
CA ALA A 365 -13.39 -11.74 4.00
C ALA A 365 -14.07 -11.99 2.64
N THR A 366 -13.32 -11.92 1.53
CA THR A 366 -13.88 -11.98 0.17
C THR A 366 -13.14 -12.98 -0.70
N SER A 367 -13.69 -14.19 -0.87
CA SER A 367 -13.34 -15.09 -1.97
C SER A 367 -14.29 -14.81 -3.15
N ALA A 368 -14.04 -13.75 -3.92
CA ALA A 368 -14.81 -13.47 -5.13
C ALA A 368 -13.90 -13.49 -6.37
N PRO A 369 -14.35 -14.09 -7.49
CA PRO A 369 -13.52 -14.31 -8.67
C PRO A 369 -13.29 -13.03 -9.48
N LEU A 370 -12.19 -13.06 -10.25
CA LEU A 370 -11.77 -12.05 -11.21
C LEU A 370 -12.92 -11.69 -12.17
N ARG A 371 -13.20 -10.39 -12.33
CA ARG A 371 -14.16 -9.89 -13.33
C ARG A 371 -13.75 -10.36 -14.72
N GLU A 372 -14.69 -10.96 -15.45
CA GLU A 372 -14.54 -11.19 -16.89
C GLU A 372 -14.40 -9.84 -17.61
N LYS A 373 -13.44 -9.77 -18.54
CA LYS A 373 -13.28 -8.59 -19.42
C LYS A 373 -14.52 -8.48 -20.31
N ALA A 374 -15.27 -7.40 -20.16
CA ALA A 374 -16.39 -7.10 -21.05
C ALA A 374 -15.86 -6.86 -22.49
N VAL A 375 -16.46 -7.56 -23.45
CA VAL A 375 -16.09 -7.55 -24.88
C VAL A 375 -16.50 -6.24 -25.58
N ASN A 376 -17.17 -5.32 -24.88
CA ASN A 376 -17.45 -3.97 -25.36
C ASN A 376 -17.74 -3.05 -24.15
N ASP A 377 -16.74 -2.31 -23.69
CA ASP A 377 -16.90 -1.42 -22.53
C ASP A 377 -17.62 -0.12 -22.95
N VAL A 378 -18.95 -0.15 -22.88
CA VAL A 378 -19.84 0.99 -23.15
C VAL A 378 -19.52 2.19 -22.24
N ASP A 379 -18.93 1.93 -21.07
CA ASP A 379 -18.53 2.96 -20.11
C ASP A 379 -17.15 3.56 -20.39
N ARG A 380 -16.38 3.06 -21.35
CA ARG A 380 -15.00 3.51 -21.60
C ARG A 380 -14.90 5.03 -21.81
N LEU A 381 -15.66 5.58 -22.76
CA LEU A 381 -15.61 7.02 -23.08
C LEU A 381 -16.26 7.89 -21.99
N PRO A 382 -17.45 7.57 -21.45
CA PRO A 382 -18.00 8.35 -20.34
C PRO A 382 -17.11 8.32 -19.08
N ARG A 383 -16.50 7.18 -18.75
CA ARG A 383 -15.58 7.05 -17.60
C ARG A 383 -14.32 7.88 -17.81
N PHE A 384 -13.71 7.79 -18.99
CA PHE A 384 -12.57 8.62 -19.35
C PHE A 384 -12.93 10.12 -19.28
N ALA A 385 -14.09 10.51 -19.83
CA ALA A 385 -14.57 11.89 -19.75
C ALA A 385 -14.80 12.36 -18.30
N PHE A 386 -15.29 11.49 -17.42
CA PHE A 386 -15.40 11.76 -15.99
C PHE A 386 -14.03 12.04 -15.36
N SER A 387 -13.02 11.20 -15.61
CA SER A 387 -11.63 11.45 -15.16
C SER A 387 -11.11 12.82 -15.65
N VAL A 388 -11.35 13.14 -16.92
CA VAL A 388 -10.94 14.42 -17.54
C VAL A 388 -11.60 15.62 -16.87
N VAL A 389 -12.92 15.55 -16.63
CA VAL A 389 -13.66 16.65 -16.01
C VAL A 389 -13.25 16.82 -14.55
N GLN A 390 -13.13 15.74 -13.77
CA GLN A 390 -12.65 15.80 -12.39
C GLN A 390 -11.27 16.47 -12.28
N LYS A 391 -10.33 16.06 -13.16
CA LYS A 391 -8.99 16.65 -13.18
C LYS A 391 -8.97 18.08 -13.73
N THR A 392 -9.88 18.43 -14.64
CA THR A 392 -10.06 19.82 -15.10
C THR A 392 -10.49 20.74 -13.95
N LEU A 393 -11.34 20.24 -13.03
CA LEU A 393 -11.83 21.01 -11.89
C LEU A 393 -10.80 21.15 -10.76
N SER A 394 -9.92 20.15 -10.58
CA SER A 394 -8.89 20.18 -9.54
C SER A 394 -7.54 20.76 -9.99
N SER A 395 -7.25 20.75 -11.29
CA SER A 395 -5.99 21.26 -11.83
C SER A 395 -5.99 22.78 -11.98
N LYS A 396 -4.80 23.38 -11.88
CA LYS A 396 -4.56 24.81 -12.18
C LYS A 396 -4.43 25.09 -13.69
N LEU A 397 -4.44 24.04 -14.52
CA LEU A 397 -4.29 24.15 -15.97
C LEU A 397 -5.55 24.74 -16.63
N ARG A 398 -5.36 25.42 -17.76
CA ARG A 398 -6.50 25.91 -18.56
C ARG A 398 -7.29 24.73 -19.13
N ARG A 399 -8.62 24.74 -18.98
CA ARG A 399 -9.54 23.70 -19.51
C ARG A 399 -9.21 23.26 -20.93
N GLY A 400 -8.99 24.20 -21.86
CA GLY A 400 -8.68 23.87 -23.25
C GLY A 400 -7.39 23.06 -23.43
N GLY A 401 -6.38 23.30 -22.59
CA GLY A 401 -5.15 22.52 -22.57
C GLY A 401 -5.37 21.11 -22.04
N VAL A 402 -6.12 20.98 -20.92
CA VAL A 402 -6.46 19.67 -20.33
C VAL A 402 -7.22 18.79 -21.31
N VAL A 403 -8.25 19.33 -21.96
CA VAL A 403 -9.05 18.59 -22.95
C VAL A 403 -8.21 18.19 -24.15
N LYS A 404 -7.31 19.06 -24.63
CA LYS A 404 -6.40 18.72 -25.73
C LYS A 404 -5.50 17.53 -25.36
N GLN A 405 -4.87 17.56 -24.19
CA GLN A 405 -4.02 16.47 -23.71
C GLN A 405 -4.81 15.16 -23.55
N ALA A 406 -6.05 15.25 -23.05
CA ALA A 406 -6.93 14.09 -22.94
C ALA A 406 -7.22 13.44 -24.29
N LEU A 407 -7.55 14.24 -25.31
CA LEU A 407 -7.85 13.73 -26.66
C LEU A 407 -6.62 13.07 -27.31
N GLU A 408 -5.44 13.68 -27.20
CA GLU A 408 -4.18 13.13 -27.72
C GLU A 408 -3.77 11.83 -27.00
N ALA A 409 -3.93 11.78 -25.67
CA ALA A 409 -3.68 10.60 -24.87
C ALA A 409 -4.61 9.45 -25.25
N LEU A 410 -5.92 9.71 -25.31
CA LEU A 410 -6.94 8.73 -25.69
C LEU A 410 -6.75 8.21 -27.12
N GLN A 411 -6.34 9.07 -28.07
CA GLN A 411 -6.04 8.64 -29.43
C GLN A 411 -4.88 7.65 -29.44
N SER A 412 -3.77 8.01 -28.79
CA SER A 412 -2.56 7.20 -28.72
C SER A 412 -2.78 5.86 -28.03
N SER A 413 -3.51 5.87 -26.91
CA SER A 413 -3.84 4.67 -26.14
C SER A 413 -4.81 3.76 -26.90
N THR A 414 -5.82 4.33 -27.57
CA THR A 414 -6.74 3.57 -28.44
C THR A 414 -6.00 2.90 -29.59
N MET A 415 -5.03 3.58 -30.21
CA MET A 415 -4.20 2.98 -31.27
C MET A 415 -3.39 1.80 -30.74
N ARG A 416 -2.78 1.92 -29.55
CA ARG A 416 -2.05 0.82 -28.89
C ARG A 416 -2.95 -0.34 -28.53
N LEU A 417 -4.10 -0.08 -27.91
CA LEU A 417 -5.07 -1.11 -27.53
C LEU A 417 -5.59 -1.86 -28.75
N ARG A 418 -5.84 -1.16 -29.87
CA ARG A 418 -6.26 -1.80 -31.13
C ARG A 418 -5.20 -2.64 -31.79
N ALA A 419 -3.92 -2.37 -31.52
CA ALA A 419 -2.83 -3.20 -32.02
C ALA A 419 -2.80 -4.58 -31.37
N SER A 420 -3.22 -4.69 -30.11
CA SER A 420 -3.36 -5.97 -29.39
C SER A 420 -4.77 -6.56 -29.43
N ASP A 421 -5.80 -5.73 -29.53
CA ASP A 421 -7.20 -6.13 -29.53
C ASP A 421 -8.02 -5.35 -30.57
N SER A 422 -8.26 -5.99 -31.72
CA SER A 422 -9.02 -5.40 -32.82
C SER A 422 -10.50 -5.13 -32.52
N SER A 423 -11.06 -5.67 -31.42
CA SER A 423 -12.46 -5.44 -31.02
C SER A 423 -12.69 -4.02 -30.48
N VAL A 424 -11.64 -3.37 -30.00
CA VAL A 424 -11.71 -2.00 -29.47
C VAL A 424 -12.11 -1.02 -30.59
N PRO A 425 -13.18 -0.22 -30.42
CA PRO A 425 -13.61 0.75 -31.44
C PRO A 425 -12.53 1.76 -31.82
N PRO A 426 -12.52 2.25 -33.08
CA PRO A 426 -11.52 3.22 -33.52
C PRO A 426 -11.72 4.55 -32.78
N TYR A 427 -10.63 5.27 -32.56
CA TYR A 427 -10.71 6.59 -31.95
C TYR A 427 -11.62 7.52 -32.77
N SER A 428 -12.40 8.33 -32.06
CA SER A 428 -13.10 9.46 -32.63
C SER A 428 -13.06 10.66 -31.71
N GLU A 429 -12.52 11.77 -32.23
CA GLU A 429 -12.47 13.04 -31.51
C GLU A 429 -13.88 13.54 -31.17
N THR A 430 -14.83 13.42 -32.10
CA THR A 430 -16.23 13.82 -31.85
C THR A 430 -16.85 13.03 -30.71
N GLN A 431 -16.66 11.70 -30.68
CA GLN A 431 -17.23 10.86 -29.64
C GLN A 431 -16.62 11.14 -28.26
N ALA A 432 -15.30 11.30 -28.19
CA ALA A 432 -14.60 11.64 -26.96
C ALA A 432 -15.00 13.03 -26.44
N TYR A 433 -14.99 14.04 -27.32
CA TYR A 433 -15.35 15.41 -26.95
C TYR A 433 -16.83 15.52 -26.54
N PHE A 434 -17.73 14.80 -27.22
CA PHE A 434 -19.14 14.71 -26.81
C PHE A 434 -19.26 14.30 -25.35
N TRP A 435 -18.62 13.20 -24.95
CA TRP A 435 -18.68 12.72 -23.57
C TRP A 435 -18.06 13.70 -22.57
N ILE A 436 -16.94 14.35 -22.92
CA ILE A 436 -16.35 15.41 -22.08
C ILE A 436 -17.35 16.55 -21.86
N GLN A 437 -18.08 16.98 -22.90
CA GLN A 437 -19.08 18.06 -22.77
C GLN A 437 -20.30 17.61 -21.96
N ILE A 438 -20.80 16.40 -22.18
CA ILE A 438 -21.96 15.86 -21.45
C ILE A 438 -21.65 15.73 -19.96
N ILE A 439 -20.52 15.12 -19.61
CA ILE A 439 -20.12 14.99 -18.20
C ILE A 439 -19.88 16.36 -17.58
N HIS A 440 -19.23 17.29 -18.30
CA HIS A 440 -19.06 18.66 -17.80
C HIS A 440 -20.39 19.38 -17.56
N ALA A 441 -21.37 19.24 -18.46
CA ALA A 441 -22.71 19.81 -18.29
C ALA A 441 -23.44 19.18 -17.09
N TYR A 442 -23.34 17.87 -16.89
CA TYR A 442 -23.84 17.19 -15.70
C TYR A 442 -23.19 17.73 -14.41
N THR A 443 -21.87 17.82 -14.36
CA THR A 443 -21.15 18.35 -13.19
C THR A 443 -21.54 19.80 -12.88
N ARG A 444 -21.60 20.66 -13.91
CA ARG A 444 -22.05 22.05 -13.77
C ARG A 444 -23.48 22.17 -13.25
N SER A 445 -24.34 21.20 -13.56
CA SER A 445 -25.72 21.17 -13.07
C SER A 445 -25.79 20.94 -11.55
N LEU A 446 -24.81 20.23 -10.97
CA LEU A 446 -24.74 19.98 -9.53
C LEU A 446 -24.22 21.19 -8.74
N GLU A 447 -23.29 21.97 -9.32
CA GLU A 447 -22.69 23.16 -8.68
C GLU A 447 -23.71 24.26 -8.35
N VAL A 448 -24.85 24.27 -9.03
CA VAL A 448 -25.91 25.29 -8.85
C VAL A 448 -26.72 25.09 -7.57
N GLU A 449 -26.78 23.87 -6.99
CA GLU A 449 -27.72 23.55 -5.91
C GLU A 449 -27.12 23.63 -4.48
N SER A 450 -25.80 23.55 -4.29
CA SER A 450 -25.07 23.78 -3.00
C SER A 450 -23.62 23.27 -3.11
N SER A 451 -22.78 23.58 -2.10
CA SER A 451 -21.39 23.15 -1.96
C SER A 451 -21.17 21.64 -1.67
N GLU A 452 -22.19 20.79 -1.86
CA GLU A 452 -22.14 19.34 -1.66
C GLU A 452 -21.74 18.58 -2.95
N SER A 453 -20.76 19.10 -3.70
CA SER A 453 -20.17 18.41 -4.84
C SER A 453 -19.35 17.19 -4.35
N GLN A 454 -19.98 16.03 -4.12
CA GLN A 454 -19.32 14.90 -3.44
C GLN A 454 -19.48 13.51 -4.08
N PHE A 455 -19.88 13.40 -5.35
CA PHE A 455 -19.77 12.12 -6.07
C PHE A 455 -18.42 12.03 -6.80
N THR A 456 -17.44 11.42 -6.13
CA THR A 456 -16.05 11.30 -6.58
C THR A 456 -15.77 10.04 -7.40
N THR A 457 -16.73 9.12 -7.52
CA THR A 457 -16.58 7.88 -8.30
C THR A 457 -17.49 7.87 -9.52
N TYR A 458 -17.00 7.27 -10.62
CA TYR A 458 -17.77 7.17 -11.86
C TYR A 458 -19.07 6.36 -11.68
N GLU A 459 -19.06 5.29 -10.89
CA GLU A 459 -20.26 4.44 -10.71
C GLU A 459 -21.40 5.17 -9.98
N ALA A 460 -21.06 6.00 -9.00
CA ALA A 460 -22.02 6.88 -8.35
C ALA A 460 -22.54 7.94 -9.33
N PHE A 461 -21.64 8.56 -10.11
CA PHE A 461 -22.01 9.57 -11.10
C PHE A 461 -22.90 9.02 -12.21
N LYS A 462 -22.57 7.83 -12.74
CA LYS A 462 -23.37 7.08 -13.72
C LYS A 462 -24.77 6.83 -13.20
N SER A 463 -24.90 6.38 -11.96
CA SER A 463 -26.20 6.10 -11.34
C SER A 463 -27.01 7.37 -11.05
N LEU A 464 -26.33 8.47 -10.74
CA LEU A 464 -26.96 9.77 -10.49
C LEU A 464 -27.65 10.33 -11.74
N PHE A 465 -27.02 10.17 -12.91
CA PHE A 465 -27.53 10.69 -14.18
C PHE A 465 -28.22 9.64 -15.06
N ASP A 466 -28.21 8.36 -14.67
CA ASP A 466 -28.69 7.22 -15.47
C ASP A 466 -27.95 7.11 -16.81
N ILE A 467 -26.61 7.14 -16.76
CA ILE A 467 -25.76 7.12 -17.96
C ILE A 467 -25.83 5.74 -18.62
N LYS A 468 -26.22 5.70 -19.90
CA LYS A 468 -26.45 4.46 -20.67
C LYS A 468 -25.43 4.20 -21.77
N GLY A 469 -24.77 5.25 -22.25
CA GLY A 469 -23.81 5.17 -23.36
C GLY A 469 -24.40 5.51 -24.74
N ASP A 470 -25.70 5.75 -24.84
CA ASP A 470 -26.44 6.03 -26.09
C ASP A 470 -27.01 7.45 -26.19
N GLU A 471 -26.67 8.33 -25.25
CA GLU A 471 -27.09 9.74 -25.13
C GLU A 471 -26.78 10.54 -26.41
N TRP A 472 -25.74 10.14 -27.15
CA TRP A 472 -25.39 10.76 -28.42
C TRP A 472 -26.50 10.67 -29.46
N ARG A 473 -27.41 9.68 -29.38
CA ARG A 473 -28.47 9.44 -30.37
C ARG A 473 -29.49 10.58 -30.44
N GLU A 474 -29.64 11.36 -29.36
CA GLU A 474 -30.49 12.55 -29.33
C GLU A 474 -29.88 13.73 -30.10
N HIS A 475 -28.55 13.75 -30.22
CA HIS A 475 -27.78 14.87 -30.74
C HIS A 475 -27.23 14.63 -32.14
N TYR A 476 -26.86 13.37 -32.46
CA TYR A 476 -26.24 12.98 -33.72
C TYR A 476 -27.06 11.95 -34.50
N SER A 477 -27.09 12.08 -35.82
CA SER A 477 -27.39 10.95 -36.71
C SER A 477 -26.25 9.94 -36.69
N GLN A 478 -26.57 8.67 -36.98
CA GLN A 478 -25.56 7.62 -37.05
C GLN A 478 -24.53 7.91 -38.16
N SER A 479 -24.97 8.44 -39.30
CA SER A 479 -24.09 8.84 -40.40
C SER A 479 -23.05 9.88 -40.00
N THR A 480 -23.42 10.85 -39.16
CA THR A 480 -22.49 11.88 -38.67
C THR A 480 -21.58 11.30 -37.59
N TRP A 481 -22.15 10.58 -36.61
CA TRP A 481 -21.44 10.00 -35.47
C TRP A 481 -20.31 9.02 -35.86
N GLU A 482 -20.52 8.24 -36.92
CA GLU A 482 -19.59 7.22 -37.39
C GLU A 482 -18.70 7.70 -38.56
N SER A 483 -18.90 8.95 -39.02
CA SER A 483 -18.20 9.50 -40.18
C SER A 483 -16.68 9.58 -39.99
N ILE A 484 -15.94 9.57 -41.10
CA ILE A 484 -14.49 9.82 -41.10
C ILE A 484 -14.18 11.22 -40.53
N ALA A 485 -15.01 12.22 -40.87
CA ALA A 485 -14.87 13.57 -40.33
C ALA A 485 -14.96 13.59 -38.79
N ALA A 486 -15.93 12.87 -38.22
CA ALA A 486 -16.09 12.75 -36.78
C ALA A 486 -14.90 12.06 -36.08
N ARG A 487 -14.14 11.23 -36.81
CA ARG A 487 -12.93 10.60 -36.28
C ARG A 487 -11.75 11.56 -36.20
N MET A 488 -11.62 12.42 -37.21
CA MET A 488 -10.45 13.28 -37.40
C MET A 488 -10.52 14.58 -36.60
N THR A 489 -11.71 15.13 -36.41
CA THR A 489 -11.95 16.41 -35.74
C THR A 489 -13.32 16.42 -35.08
N PHE A 490 -13.53 17.30 -34.10
CA PHE A 490 -14.87 17.55 -33.57
C PHE A 490 -15.85 18.07 -34.64
N VAL A 491 -16.94 17.36 -34.84
CA VAL A 491 -18.07 17.74 -35.71
C VAL A 491 -19.26 18.10 -34.83
N ASN A 492 -19.91 19.24 -35.10
CA ASN A 492 -21.09 19.65 -34.34
C ASN A 492 -22.27 18.67 -34.52
N PRO A 493 -23.16 18.56 -33.50
CA PRO A 493 -24.39 17.78 -33.62
C PRO A 493 -25.27 18.23 -34.78
N ASP A 494 -25.82 17.27 -35.52
CA ASP A 494 -26.68 17.51 -36.69
C ASP A 494 -28.19 17.38 -36.38
N LYS A 495 -28.58 16.83 -35.23
CA LYS A 495 -29.98 16.78 -34.77
C LYS A 495 -30.32 17.88 -33.78
N LYS A 496 -29.55 17.97 -32.69
CA LYS A 496 -29.85 18.86 -31.55
C LYS A 496 -28.55 19.37 -30.92
N PRO A 497 -28.42 20.67 -30.60
CA PRO A 497 -27.23 21.20 -29.95
C PRO A 497 -27.00 20.54 -28.58
N LEU A 498 -25.73 20.48 -28.15
CA LEU A 498 -25.36 19.93 -26.85
C LEU A 498 -25.85 20.85 -25.72
N PRO A 499 -26.42 20.30 -24.64
CA PRO A 499 -26.83 21.09 -23.48
C PRO A 499 -25.62 21.56 -22.68
N ASN A 500 -25.75 22.72 -22.03
CA ASN A 500 -24.74 23.24 -21.09
C ASN A 500 -25.05 22.90 -19.62
N ILE A 501 -26.32 22.61 -19.32
CA ILE A 501 -26.88 22.27 -18.00
C ILE A 501 -28.03 21.28 -18.24
N PHE A 502 -28.24 20.37 -17.31
CA PHE A 502 -29.33 19.41 -17.27
C PHE A 502 -30.25 19.68 -16.07
N GLY A 503 -31.45 19.10 -16.11
CA GLY A 503 -32.34 19.07 -14.95
C GLY A 503 -31.71 18.32 -13.77
N LEU A 504 -32.01 18.77 -12.56
CA LEU A 504 -31.46 18.17 -11.35
C LEU A 504 -31.95 16.72 -11.18
N PRO A 505 -31.08 15.79 -10.74
CA PRO A 505 -31.48 14.43 -10.44
C PRO A 505 -32.55 14.36 -9.35
N SER A 506 -33.49 13.42 -9.47
CA SER A 506 -34.49 13.15 -8.42
C SER A 506 -33.82 12.63 -7.15
N GLN A 507 -34.52 12.76 -6.00
CA GLN A 507 -34.01 12.25 -4.72
C GLN A 507 -33.68 10.75 -4.79
N ALA A 508 -34.51 9.95 -5.48
CA ALA A 508 -34.25 8.52 -5.68
C ALA A 508 -32.93 8.24 -6.42
N ARG A 509 -32.55 9.09 -7.39
CA ARG A 509 -31.26 8.99 -8.08
C ARG A 509 -30.10 9.42 -7.17
N LYS A 510 -30.28 10.46 -6.35
CA LYS A 510 -29.30 10.89 -5.34
C LYS A 510 -29.03 9.77 -4.32
N ASP A 511 -30.08 9.10 -3.85
CA ASP A 511 -29.96 7.99 -2.90
C ASP A 511 -29.29 6.75 -3.52
N LEU A 512 -29.61 6.43 -4.78
CA LEU A 512 -28.94 5.36 -5.51
C LEU A 512 -27.45 5.66 -5.74
N ALA A 513 -27.12 6.88 -6.13
CA ALA A 513 -25.73 7.32 -6.30
C ALA A 513 -24.94 7.23 -5.00
N ARG A 514 -25.54 7.62 -3.87
CA ARG A 514 -24.93 7.47 -2.53
C ARG A 514 -24.66 6.00 -2.19
N SER A 515 -25.60 5.09 -2.50
CA SER A 515 -25.39 3.65 -2.32
C SER A 515 -24.21 3.13 -3.16
N GLN A 516 -24.08 3.57 -4.41
CA GLN A 516 -22.95 3.20 -5.26
C GLN A 516 -21.62 3.82 -4.81
N MET A 517 -21.67 5.02 -4.22
CA MET A 517 -20.52 5.65 -3.60
C MET A 517 -19.97 4.79 -2.45
N ILE A 518 -20.88 4.31 -1.58
CA ILE A 518 -20.53 3.42 -0.47
C ILE A 518 -19.91 2.13 -0.98
N ASN A 519 -20.51 1.49 -1.99
CA ASN A 519 -19.93 0.31 -2.63
C ASN A 519 -18.53 0.58 -3.17
N SER A 520 -18.35 1.70 -3.87
CA SER A 520 -17.07 2.07 -4.48
C SER A 520 -15.97 2.30 -3.45
N MET A 521 -16.28 2.99 -2.34
CA MET A 521 -15.31 3.22 -1.25
C MET A 521 -14.89 1.92 -0.56
N ASN A 522 -15.84 1.00 -0.40
CA ASN A 522 -15.54 -0.36 0.08
C ASN A 522 -14.68 -1.13 -0.92
N HIS A 523 -14.97 -1.06 -2.23
CA HIS A 523 -14.15 -1.68 -3.25
C HIS A 523 -12.75 -1.07 -3.35
N ARG A 524 -12.55 0.24 -3.13
CA ARG A 524 -11.20 0.84 -3.06
C ARG A 524 -10.36 0.25 -1.91
N SER A 525 -11.05 -0.25 -0.88
CA SER A 525 -10.40 -0.94 0.24
C SER A 525 -9.97 -2.38 -0.10
N THR A 526 -10.46 -2.96 -1.20
CA THR A 526 -10.15 -4.33 -1.64
C THR A 526 -9.43 -4.41 -2.99
N ASN A 527 -9.65 -3.44 -3.87
CA ASN A 527 -9.15 -3.40 -5.23
C ASN A 527 -7.66 -3.03 -5.25
N THR A 528 -6.88 -3.80 -6.00
CA THR A 528 -5.44 -3.58 -6.23
C THR A 528 -5.12 -3.32 -7.69
N ASP A 529 -6.13 -3.12 -8.54
CA ASP A 529 -5.95 -2.89 -9.96
C ASP A 529 -5.66 -1.42 -10.26
N LEU A 530 -4.84 -1.20 -11.29
CA LEU A 530 -4.60 0.15 -11.82
C LEU A 530 -5.79 0.63 -12.67
N PRO A 531 -5.97 1.95 -12.82
CA PRO A 531 -6.89 2.52 -13.80
C PRO A 531 -6.62 2.02 -15.22
N PRO A 532 -7.60 2.09 -16.12
CA PRO A 532 -7.42 1.80 -17.54
C PRO A 532 -6.23 2.57 -18.16
N PRO A 533 -5.53 2.01 -19.15
CA PRO A 533 -4.37 2.66 -19.79
C PRO A 533 -4.67 4.07 -20.31
N ASP A 534 -5.87 4.29 -20.85
CA ASP A 534 -6.30 5.61 -21.35
C ASP A 534 -6.25 6.67 -20.25
N ASP A 535 -6.74 6.35 -19.04
CA ASP A 535 -6.71 7.24 -17.88
C ASP A 535 -5.28 7.50 -17.42
N LEU A 536 -4.45 6.46 -17.34
CA LEU A 536 -3.04 6.59 -16.94
C LEU A 536 -2.25 7.48 -17.90
N ASP A 537 -2.43 7.29 -19.21
CA ASP A 537 -1.73 8.06 -20.23
C ASP A 537 -2.17 9.53 -20.23
N PHE A 538 -3.45 9.79 -19.96
CA PHE A 538 -3.97 11.15 -19.73
C PHE A 538 -3.37 11.79 -18.47
N LEU A 539 -3.36 11.08 -17.34
CA LEU A 539 -2.76 11.58 -16.09
C LEU A 539 -1.26 11.86 -16.27
N ALA A 540 -0.55 11.01 -17.02
CA ALA A 540 0.85 11.20 -17.36
C ALA A 540 1.11 12.47 -18.17
N ALA A 541 0.29 12.73 -19.20
CA ALA A 541 0.37 13.95 -19.98
C ALA A 541 0.12 15.20 -19.12
N LEU A 542 -0.86 15.15 -18.22
CA LEU A 542 -1.13 16.26 -17.31
C LEU A 542 -0.04 16.47 -16.26
N LEU A 543 0.51 15.39 -15.70
CA LEU A 543 1.60 15.49 -14.73
C LEU A 543 2.79 16.24 -15.35
N VAL A 544 3.11 15.96 -16.61
CA VAL A 544 4.17 16.67 -17.34
C VAL A 544 3.87 18.16 -17.46
N ASP A 545 2.64 18.54 -17.83
CA ASP A 545 2.25 19.94 -17.97
C ASP A 545 2.17 20.67 -16.62
N GLU A 546 1.65 20.02 -15.58
CA GLU A 546 1.64 20.54 -14.20
C GLU A 546 3.07 20.74 -13.70
N ALA A 547 3.95 19.77 -13.93
CA ALA A 547 5.35 19.84 -13.55
C ALA A 547 6.09 21.00 -14.26
N LYS A 548 5.77 21.32 -15.53
CA LYS A 548 6.35 22.45 -16.28
C LYS A 548 6.02 23.82 -15.66
N LEU A 549 4.90 23.94 -14.94
CA LEU A 549 4.50 25.18 -14.26
C LEU A 549 5.30 25.47 -12.99
N ILE A 550 6.05 24.48 -12.49
CA ILE A 550 6.79 24.58 -11.23
C ILE A 550 8.19 25.14 -11.52
N PRO A 551 8.57 26.31 -10.97
CA PRO A 551 9.91 26.85 -11.11
C PRO A 551 10.97 25.91 -10.53
N GLU A 552 12.14 25.82 -11.15
CA GLU A 552 13.22 24.95 -10.66
C GLU A 552 13.70 25.34 -9.25
N SER A 553 13.60 26.62 -8.89
CA SER A 553 13.91 27.15 -7.56
C SER A 553 12.90 26.80 -6.47
N GLU A 554 11.70 26.31 -6.85
CA GLU A 554 10.59 26.01 -5.94
C GLU A 554 10.28 24.51 -5.87
N LEU A 555 11.19 23.64 -6.34
CA LEU A 555 11.00 22.20 -6.26
C LEU A 555 10.98 21.73 -4.79
N ASN A 556 9.79 21.77 -4.21
CA ASN A 556 9.41 21.19 -2.94
C ASN A 556 8.45 20.00 -3.17
N VAL A 557 8.15 19.25 -2.13
CA VAL A 557 7.25 18.09 -2.18
C VAL A 557 5.80 18.53 -1.89
N ALA A 558 5.33 19.60 -2.52
CA ALA A 558 3.98 20.16 -2.26
C ALA A 558 2.86 19.55 -3.10
N SER A 559 3.18 18.86 -4.21
CA SER A 559 2.21 18.21 -5.09
C SER A 559 2.78 16.92 -5.66
N HIS A 560 1.92 16.04 -6.17
CA HIS A 560 2.37 14.81 -6.84
C HIS A 560 3.31 15.11 -8.02
N ALA A 561 2.97 16.08 -8.87
CA ALA A 561 3.82 16.48 -9.99
C ALA A 561 5.20 17.02 -9.55
N SER A 562 5.25 17.79 -8.45
CA SER A 562 6.51 18.31 -7.90
C SER A 562 7.37 17.22 -7.27
N LEU A 563 6.76 16.27 -6.55
CA LEU A 563 7.43 15.09 -6.01
C LEU A 563 8.09 14.27 -7.11
N ILE A 564 7.33 13.93 -8.15
CA ILE A 564 7.82 13.08 -9.25
C ILE A 564 8.91 13.79 -10.05
N ARG A 565 8.77 15.09 -10.33
CA ARG A 565 9.83 15.89 -10.98
C ARG A 565 11.07 16.01 -10.11
N PHE A 566 10.91 16.23 -8.79
CA PHE A 566 12.00 16.29 -7.83
C PHE A 566 12.81 15.00 -7.83
N LEU A 567 12.12 13.87 -7.66
CA LEU A 567 12.75 12.56 -7.66
C LEU A 567 13.45 12.25 -8.98
N PHE A 568 12.80 12.52 -10.12
CA PHE A 568 13.41 12.32 -11.42
C PHE A 568 14.69 13.14 -11.58
N ASN A 569 14.64 14.47 -11.34
CA ASN A 569 15.80 15.34 -11.47
C ASN A 569 16.93 14.89 -10.54
N ARG A 570 16.60 14.58 -9.28
CA ARG A 570 17.59 14.18 -8.29
C ARG A 570 18.26 12.85 -8.62
N LEU A 571 17.50 11.88 -9.13
CA LEU A 571 18.02 10.55 -9.45
C LEU A 571 18.65 10.45 -10.85
N THR A 572 18.46 11.46 -11.69
CA THR A 572 19.06 11.57 -13.04
C THR A 572 20.12 12.67 -13.16
N GLU A 573 20.29 13.52 -12.13
CA GLU A 573 21.35 14.53 -12.03
C GLU A 573 22.69 13.85 -12.33
N LYS A 574 23.25 14.14 -13.51
CA LYS A 574 24.53 13.62 -13.97
C LYS A 574 25.52 13.68 -12.81
N THR A 575 26.18 12.57 -12.53
CA THR A 575 27.48 12.50 -11.85
C THR A 575 28.48 13.37 -12.61
N LYS A 576 28.37 14.70 -12.45
CA LYS A 576 29.22 15.72 -13.09
C LYS A 576 30.57 15.85 -12.39
N SER A 577 30.88 15.02 -11.38
CA SER A 577 32.24 14.81 -10.93
C SER A 577 32.75 13.43 -11.34
N THR A 578 33.66 13.46 -12.31
CA THR A 578 34.66 12.43 -12.66
C THR A 578 34.15 11.04 -13.09
N ALA A 579 34.69 10.61 -14.23
CA ALA A 579 34.40 9.38 -14.96
C ALA A 579 34.84 8.07 -14.26
N THR A 580 34.60 7.94 -12.95
CA THR A 580 34.85 6.73 -12.15
C THR A 580 33.70 6.39 -11.20
N SER A 581 32.49 6.89 -11.47
CA SER A 581 31.29 6.57 -10.68
C SER A 581 30.84 5.12 -10.93
N THR A 582 31.31 4.24 -10.05
CA THR A 582 30.77 2.90 -9.85
C THR A 582 29.30 3.00 -9.41
N LYS A 583 28.50 1.92 -9.62
CA LYS A 583 27.10 1.74 -9.17
C LYS A 583 26.82 2.08 -7.69
N ARG A 584 27.87 2.39 -6.91
CA ARG A 584 27.89 2.86 -5.52
C ARG A 584 27.22 4.23 -5.33
N GLY A 585 27.28 5.12 -6.33
CA GLY A 585 26.71 6.47 -6.25
C GLY A 585 25.17 6.51 -6.24
N ASP A 586 24.53 5.70 -7.08
CA ASP A 586 23.07 5.78 -7.30
C ASP A 586 22.25 5.31 -6.08
N ALA A 587 22.69 4.25 -5.41
CA ALA A 587 22.03 3.69 -4.24
C ALA A 587 22.11 4.64 -3.03
N SER A 588 23.27 5.27 -2.88
CA SER A 588 23.54 6.22 -1.82
C SER A 588 22.74 7.49 -2.01
N LEU A 589 22.67 7.99 -3.25
CA LEU A 589 21.86 9.14 -3.61
C LEU A 589 20.37 8.91 -3.39
N ALA A 590 19.85 7.73 -3.73
CA ALA A 590 18.44 7.46 -3.54
C ALA A 590 18.07 7.28 -2.07
N SER A 591 18.96 6.68 -1.28
CA SER A 591 18.79 6.56 0.17
C SER A 591 18.81 7.93 0.86
N SER A 592 19.73 8.82 0.48
CA SER A 592 19.77 10.18 1.02
C SER A 592 18.57 11.01 0.57
N THR A 593 18.12 10.85 -0.68
CA THR A 593 16.91 11.50 -1.21
C THR A 593 15.66 11.05 -0.47
N ALA A 594 15.52 9.74 -0.17
CA ALA A 594 14.38 9.24 0.60
C ALA A 594 14.34 9.87 2.01
N LEU A 595 15.48 9.96 2.70
CA LEU A 595 15.57 10.56 4.03
C LEU A 595 15.31 12.07 4.03
N GLU A 596 15.72 12.76 2.96
CA GLU A 596 15.42 14.17 2.76
C GLU A 596 13.90 14.35 2.68
N ILE A 597 13.24 13.60 1.79
CA ILE A 597 11.80 13.71 1.54
C ILE A 597 10.95 13.22 2.72
N ALA A 598 11.44 12.22 3.46
CA ALA A 598 10.74 11.62 4.60
C ALA A 598 10.35 12.65 5.67
N LYS A 599 11.06 13.78 5.77
CA LYS A 599 10.72 14.88 6.67
C LYS A 599 9.34 15.50 6.40
N TRP A 600 8.85 15.40 5.17
CA TRP A 600 7.56 15.96 4.77
C TRP A 600 6.49 14.88 4.55
N THR A 601 6.87 13.71 4.03
CA THR A 601 5.90 12.67 3.63
C THR A 601 5.80 11.49 4.58
N GLY A 602 6.79 11.31 5.46
CA GLY A 602 7.01 10.05 6.18
C GLY A 602 7.94 9.10 5.40
N LEU A 603 8.59 8.21 6.14
CA LEU A 603 9.66 7.36 5.64
C LEU A 603 9.16 6.28 4.68
N THR A 604 8.07 5.57 5.00
CA THR A 604 7.51 4.56 4.08
C THR A 604 7.10 5.18 2.75
N GLN A 605 6.47 6.36 2.80
CA GLN A 605 5.99 7.08 1.63
C GLN A 605 7.14 7.56 0.74
N ALA A 606 8.19 8.13 1.35
CA ALA A 606 9.38 8.56 0.62
C ALA A 606 10.09 7.36 -0.03
N MET A 607 10.29 6.28 0.74
CA MET A 607 10.91 5.04 0.27
C MET A 607 10.15 4.43 -0.91
N PHE A 608 8.82 4.37 -0.83
CA PHE A 608 7.96 3.85 -1.88
C PHE A 608 8.19 4.60 -3.20
N TRP A 609 8.06 5.93 -3.20
CA TRP A 609 8.17 6.72 -4.42
C TRP A 609 9.57 6.71 -5.01
N VAL A 610 10.61 6.80 -4.18
CA VAL A 610 12.00 6.68 -4.64
C VAL A 610 12.23 5.32 -5.32
N GLN A 611 11.72 4.24 -4.74
CA GLN A 611 11.83 2.89 -5.31
C GLN A 611 11.08 2.78 -6.65
N GLN A 612 9.85 3.31 -6.75
CA GLN A 612 9.09 3.30 -8.01
C GLN A 612 9.83 4.05 -9.13
N ILE A 613 10.39 5.23 -8.84
CA ILE A 613 11.16 6.01 -9.83
C ILE A 613 12.43 5.26 -10.25
N GLN A 614 13.14 4.63 -9.33
CA GLN A 614 14.32 3.84 -9.68
C GLN A 614 14.02 2.63 -10.56
N ILE A 615 12.94 1.89 -10.24
CA ILE A 615 12.49 0.76 -11.06
C ILE A 615 12.19 1.26 -12.49
N ALA A 616 11.51 2.40 -12.61
CA ALA A 616 11.22 3.01 -13.90
C ALA A 616 12.48 3.52 -14.65
N LEU A 617 13.52 3.96 -13.93
CA LEU A 617 14.81 4.38 -14.50
C LEU A 617 15.75 3.21 -14.84
N ALA A 618 15.44 1.99 -14.38
CA ALA A 618 16.31 0.83 -14.56
C ALA A 618 16.54 0.54 -16.06
N GLY A 619 17.75 0.83 -16.53
CA GLY A 619 18.18 0.57 -17.91
C GLY A 619 18.07 1.72 -18.90
N ARG A 620 17.56 2.91 -18.53
CA ARG A 620 17.52 4.10 -19.41
C ARG A 620 17.73 5.42 -18.63
N LYS A 621 18.98 5.88 -18.55
CA LYS A 621 19.34 7.12 -17.82
C LYS A 621 19.39 8.39 -18.68
N ASP A 622 19.41 8.26 -20.01
CA ASP A 622 19.57 9.38 -20.94
C ASP A 622 18.23 9.85 -21.56
N MET A 623 17.13 9.79 -20.79
CA MET A 623 15.80 10.23 -21.24
C MET A 623 15.39 11.53 -20.58
N GLY A 624 14.59 12.35 -21.28
CA GLY A 624 13.97 13.54 -20.72
C GLY A 624 12.80 13.20 -19.80
N PHE A 625 12.43 14.12 -18.89
CA PHE A 625 11.33 13.92 -17.94
C PHE A 625 10.00 13.53 -18.62
N GLU A 626 9.65 14.19 -19.72
CA GLU A 626 8.41 13.91 -20.46
C GLU A 626 8.40 12.49 -21.06
N GLU A 627 9.52 12.06 -21.64
CA GLU A 627 9.67 10.70 -22.18
C GLU A 627 9.59 9.65 -21.05
N PHE A 628 10.24 9.93 -19.93
CA PHE A 628 10.23 9.07 -18.74
C PHE A 628 8.82 8.83 -18.21
N ILE A 629 8.02 9.89 -18.02
CA ILE A 629 6.66 9.78 -17.50
C ILE A 629 5.72 9.10 -18.51
N LYS A 630 5.81 9.44 -19.80
CA LYS A 630 5.00 8.78 -20.85
C LYS A 630 5.33 7.29 -20.99
N GLY A 631 6.58 6.89 -20.74
CA GLY A 631 6.99 5.49 -20.72
C GLY A 631 6.54 4.72 -19.46
N ASN A 632 6.18 5.44 -18.39
CA ASN A 632 5.85 4.88 -17.08
C ASN A 632 4.57 5.53 -16.51
N SER A 633 3.48 5.50 -17.26
CA SER A 633 2.25 6.26 -16.96
C SER A 633 1.62 5.92 -15.60
N GLY A 634 1.89 4.73 -15.05
CA GLY A 634 1.51 4.35 -13.69
C GLY A 634 2.05 5.29 -12.60
N LEU A 635 3.21 5.94 -12.81
CA LEU A 635 3.78 6.92 -11.88
C LEU A 635 2.92 8.19 -11.74
N ALA A 636 2.08 8.48 -12.73
CA ALA A 636 1.18 9.63 -12.68
C ALA A 636 -0.09 9.38 -11.85
N PHE A 637 -0.34 8.13 -11.45
CA PHE A 637 -1.44 7.78 -10.58
C PHE A 637 -1.06 8.04 -9.11
N GLU A 638 -1.59 9.11 -8.54
CA GLU A 638 -1.30 9.54 -7.16
C GLU A 638 -1.65 8.46 -6.11
N ASP A 639 -2.70 7.68 -6.39
CA ASP A 639 -3.18 6.57 -5.55
C ASP A 639 -2.42 5.25 -5.79
N LEU A 640 -1.35 5.24 -6.58
CA LEU A 640 -0.50 4.07 -6.79
C LEU A 640 -0.08 3.36 -5.48
N PRO A 641 0.24 4.06 -4.37
CA PRO A 641 0.52 3.40 -3.10
C PRO A 641 -0.57 2.44 -2.63
N PHE A 642 -1.84 2.74 -2.88
CA PHE A 642 -2.97 1.94 -2.38
C PHE A 642 -3.18 0.62 -3.14
N VAL A 643 -2.45 0.41 -4.24
CA VAL A 643 -2.29 -0.92 -4.86
C VAL A 643 -1.49 -1.87 -3.95
N TYR A 644 -0.54 -1.32 -3.19
CA TYR A 644 0.43 -2.05 -2.37
C TYR A 644 0.06 -2.02 -0.87
N TYR A 645 -0.41 -0.87 -0.39
CA TYR A 645 -0.70 -0.59 1.02
C TYR A 645 -2.20 -0.40 1.25
N SER A 646 -2.70 -0.87 2.39
CA SER A 646 -3.99 -0.39 2.91
C SER A 646 -3.88 1.06 3.36
N PRO A 647 -4.95 1.87 3.22
CA PRO A 647 -4.97 3.24 3.74
C PRO A 647 -4.62 3.33 5.22
N GLN A 648 -5.02 2.34 6.02
CA GLN A 648 -4.73 2.25 7.44
C GLN A 648 -3.22 2.10 7.68
N LEU A 649 -2.57 1.17 6.99
CA LEU A 649 -1.13 0.97 7.08
C LEU A 649 -0.36 2.19 6.57
N TRP A 650 -0.76 2.73 5.41
CA TRP A 650 -0.13 3.91 4.81
C TRP A 650 -0.25 5.16 5.68
N GLY A 651 -1.34 5.29 6.45
CA GLY A 651 -1.60 6.42 7.35
C GLY A 651 -1.16 6.20 8.81
N SER A 652 -0.45 5.11 9.13
CA SER A 652 -0.04 4.82 10.50
C SER A 652 1.23 5.57 10.92
N VAL A 653 1.43 5.72 12.23
CA VAL A 653 2.66 6.32 12.79
C VAL A 653 3.89 5.49 12.42
N GLU A 654 3.78 4.17 12.43
CA GLU A 654 4.87 3.26 12.07
C GLU A 654 5.30 3.44 10.61
N ALA A 655 4.35 3.71 9.70
CA ALA A 655 4.68 4.01 8.31
C ALA A 655 5.31 5.41 8.13
N ARG A 656 4.95 6.36 8.99
CA ARG A 656 5.55 7.70 9.01
C ARG A 656 6.98 7.67 9.55
N ASP A 657 7.19 7.03 10.69
CA ASP A 657 8.44 7.07 11.45
C ASP A 657 9.42 5.96 11.01
N GLY A 658 8.89 4.90 10.39
CA GLY A 658 9.60 3.72 9.90
C GLY A 658 9.25 3.38 8.45
N TYR A 659 9.87 2.33 7.93
CA TYR A 659 9.51 1.66 6.70
C TYR A 659 8.68 0.43 7.05
N VAL A 660 7.42 0.39 6.62
CA VAL A 660 6.57 -0.77 6.80
C VAL A 660 6.36 -1.46 5.46
N MET A 661 6.31 -2.79 5.49
CA MET A 661 6.06 -3.58 4.28
C MET A 661 4.63 -3.40 3.77
N PRO A 662 4.41 -3.45 2.45
CA PRO A 662 3.07 -3.52 1.89
C PRO A 662 2.26 -4.72 2.42
N ASP A 663 0.99 -4.52 2.74
CA ASP A 663 0.05 -5.55 3.21
C ASP A 663 -0.93 -6.05 2.15
N ARG A 664 -0.99 -5.42 0.95
CA ARG A 664 -1.89 -5.83 -0.14
C ARG A 664 -1.20 -6.57 -1.26
N ARG A 665 -0.13 -5.98 -1.81
CA ARG A 665 0.68 -6.53 -2.91
C ARG A 665 2.14 -6.33 -2.54
N GLY A 666 2.94 -7.38 -2.66
CA GLY A 666 4.39 -7.22 -2.50
C GLY A 666 4.92 -6.20 -3.49
N LEU A 667 5.78 -5.30 -3.04
CA LEU A 667 6.58 -4.50 -3.95
C LEU A 667 7.45 -5.47 -4.74
N SER A 668 7.33 -5.48 -6.06
CA SER A 668 8.26 -6.25 -6.88
C SER A 668 9.65 -5.75 -6.52
N SER A 669 10.48 -6.71 -6.12
CA SER A 669 11.92 -6.56 -6.04
C SER A 669 12.40 -5.75 -7.26
N ILE A 670 13.43 -4.91 -7.11
CA ILE A 670 13.91 -3.98 -8.16
C ILE A 670 14.38 -4.72 -9.45
N VAL A 671 14.25 -6.04 -9.47
CA VAL A 671 14.42 -6.90 -10.64
C VAL A 671 13.07 -7.04 -11.37
N PRO A 672 12.95 -6.62 -12.64
CA PRO A 672 11.73 -6.85 -13.41
C PRO A 672 11.42 -8.35 -13.42
N GLU A 673 10.24 -8.73 -12.92
CA GLU A 673 9.68 -10.06 -13.18
C GLU A 673 9.64 -10.23 -14.70
N ARG A 674 10.46 -11.13 -15.24
CA ARG A 674 10.25 -11.58 -16.61
C ARG A 674 8.88 -12.24 -16.62
N ALA A 675 7.98 -11.72 -17.46
CA ALA A 675 6.73 -12.40 -17.80
C ALA A 675 7.06 -13.87 -18.10
N LYS A 676 6.43 -14.78 -17.34
CA LYS A 676 6.49 -16.22 -17.62
C LYS A 676 5.85 -16.55 -18.95
#